data_AF-A0A9P8A625-F1
#
_entry.id   AF-A0A9P8A625-F1
#
_cell.length_a   1.000
_cell.length_b   1.000
_cell.length_c   1.000
_cell.angle_alpha   90.00
_cell.angle_beta   90.00
_cell.angle_gamma   90.00
#
_symmetry.space_group_name_H-M   'P 1'
#
loop_
_entity.id
_entity.type
_entity.pdbx_description
1 polymer ?
#
loop_
_entity_poly.entity_id
_entity_poly.type
_entity_poly.pdbx_seq_one_letter_code
_entity_poly.pdbx_strand_id
1 'polypeptide(L)'
;MHHTQSEHQRTLQQLDESQRQQQLYLQQVQLTQRLQGMPTSTTRPWYPTFGPAITTSCSDSTIQLDSPHQYTLNNNAKLNRHAVGPHWRSIQTSSTFSPTPSPPSSSPLLHARALAPSSTLGGPNTFSSISTASTPTALHAFFASTYSTAASIDHVRATSFHHQNDQEMGSADGSRQEVWQQQPVHQQYYQSHSYPHDPRHHQSVHSSQPGNSIEARDSTPITNRASPMVPDTARFPQHQATKKTKRKAAWQDQEDSHGEDGDDDEDVSANSGAAHDYQQSHSATASAPWNASSQALMLPSSVQQFVPDPATSAPSSLADRNDEDQEMGNAESSVSTNATSSTSSRMSMDASSMEREAMQVAAALAAVSGEGRNVNNNPLKPAKRTKPRLDSFGNLSGAEARRAQSGDRVQDIFQECFYNAASSSKNKMFVFKRGRQERVAFDKITARIIKLCYGLDMNFVDPAQVTQKVISGVYLGVTTVELDNLAAETAAYMTTKHPDYAILAARIAISNLHKETKKVFSQVIEDLYRYINPKTGLAASMIGDETYAAVMQHADRLNSAIIYDRDFQYNYFGFKTLERSYLLKIDGKIAERPQHLLMRVAVGIWGQNVDKAIETYNFMSEKFFTHASPTLFNAGTPRPQMSSCFLLTMKDDSIEGIYDTLKTCAMISKTAGGIGLNIHNIRASGSYIAGTNGYSNGLIPMLRVFNNTARYVDQGGNKRPGAFAMYLEPWHADVFEFLDLRKNTGKEETRARDLFFALWIPDLFMRRIEENGDWSLFCPAEAPGLQDVWGDQFEDLYHRYEQEGRARKTIKAQKLWFAILESQTETGTPYMLYKDACNRKSNQQNLGTIKCSNLCTEIIEYSSPDEVAVCNLASISLPTFVVTDNATTTYDFAMLHKITKIVTRNLNRIIDANYYPVPEAERSNKRHRPVGLGVQGLADAFIKMRMPFDSPEARKLNIDIFETIYHAALETSCELAQEEGPYETYEGSPVSQGILQPDMWGVTPSDRWDWSTLRAQIAAHGVRNSLLVAPMPTASTSQILGNNECFEPYTSNIYTRRVLAGEFQIVNPWMLKDLVERGLWTDNLKNRIIAENGSIQNIPSIPEDLRMLYKTCYEISQKSIIDMAADRGAFIDQSQSLNIHMTDVNYGKLTSMAFYGWKKGLKTGMYYLRTRAAVDAIKFTVDQLSISKNKEAEKEANEAAMLCSIDNREACESCSG
;
A
#
# COMPACT_ATOMS: atom_id res chain seq x y z
N MET A 1 6.55 12.38 -50.15
CA MET A 1 5.67 13.58 -50.11
C MET A 1 4.21 13.26 -49.82
N HIS A 2 3.54 12.30 -50.49
CA HIS A 2 2.13 12.00 -50.14
C HIS A 2 1.93 11.42 -48.72
N HIS A 3 2.84 10.57 -48.22
CA HIS A 3 2.71 10.01 -46.87
C HIS A 3 2.67 11.10 -45.77
N THR A 4 3.54 12.11 -45.89
CA THR A 4 3.60 13.27 -44.99
C THR A 4 2.38 14.19 -45.06
N GLN A 5 1.65 14.24 -46.19
CA GLN A 5 0.38 14.98 -46.26
C GLN A 5 -0.74 14.26 -45.50
N SER A 6 -0.79 12.92 -45.56
CA SER A 6 -1.78 12.13 -44.83
C SER A 6 -1.65 12.28 -43.31
N GLU A 7 -0.41 12.30 -42.80
CA GLU A 7 -0.14 12.53 -41.38
C GLU A 7 -0.48 13.97 -40.97
N HIS A 8 -0.14 14.97 -41.79
CA HIS A 8 -0.44 16.36 -41.49
C HIS A 8 -1.96 16.62 -41.44
N GLN A 9 -2.75 16.03 -42.35
CA GLN A 9 -4.22 16.11 -42.29
C GLN A 9 -4.81 15.42 -41.05
N ARG A 10 -4.26 14.26 -40.63
CA ARG A 10 -4.69 13.61 -39.38
C ARG A 10 -4.35 14.46 -38.15
N THR A 11 -3.17 15.09 -38.13
CA THR A 11 -2.76 16.00 -37.05
C THR A 11 -3.68 17.22 -36.96
N LEU A 12 -4.08 17.79 -38.10
CA LEU A 12 -5.03 18.91 -38.17
C LEU A 12 -6.43 18.51 -37.68
N GLN A 13 -6.93 17.32 -38.05
CA GLN A 13 -8.21 16.81 -37.53
C GLN A 13 -8.17 16.59 -36.01
N GLN A 14 -7.08 16.04 -35.47
CA GLN A 14 -6.90 15.85 -34.03
C GLN A 14 -6.79 17.19 -33.26
N LEU A 15 -6.18 18.22 -33.86
CA LEU A 15 -6.14 19.56 -33.30
C LEU A 15 -7.53 20.22 -33.27
N ASP A 16 -8.30 20.10 -34.34
CA ASP A 16 -9.66 20.66 -34.46
C ASP A 16 -10.63 20.00 -33.45
N GLU A 17 -10.57 18.68 -33.33
CA GLU A 17 -11.38 17.93 -32.35
C GLU A 17 -10.94 18.21 -30.90
N SER A 18 -9.64 18.41 -30.64
CA SER A 18 -9.14 18.88 -29.34
C SER A 18 -9.61 20.29 -28.99
N GLN A 19 -9.68 21.22 -29.95
CA GLN A 19 -10.22 22.56 -29.72
C GLN A 19 -11.73 22.50 -29.43
N ARG A 20 -12.46 21.61 -30.12
CA ARG A 20 -13.90 21.39 -29.90
C ARG A 20 -14.21 20.83 -28.52
N GLN A 21 -13.43 19.86 -28.04
CA GLN A 21 -13.45 19.37 -26.65
C GLN A 21 -13.19 20.51 -25.65
N GLN A 22 -12.19 21.36 -25.93
CA GLN A 22 -11.82 22.46 -25.04
C GLN A 22 -12.90 23.57 -24.98
N GLN A 23 -13.60 23.84 -26.09
CA GLN A 23 -14.77 24.74 -26.11
C GLN A 23 -15.94 24.18 -25.30
N LEU A 24 -16.26 22.89 -25.43
CA LEU A 24 -17.33 22.24 -24.65
C LEU A 24 -17.03 22.30 -23.14
N TYR A 25 -15.78 22.02 -22.75
CA TYR A 25 -15.34 22.17 -21.36
C TYR A 25 -15.50 23.61 -20.85
N LEU A 26 -15.12 24.61 -21.65
CA LEU A 26 -15.29 26.03 -21.29
C LEU A 26 -16.76 26.44 -21.17
N GLN A 27 -17.66 25.95 -22.04
CA GLN A 27 -19.11 26.16 -21.89
C GLN A 27 -19.64 25.53 -20.59
N GLN A 28 -19.19 24.33 -20.23
CA GLN A 28 -19.62 23.62 -19.02
C GLN A 28 -19.12 24.30 -17.73
N VAL A 29 -17.90 24.85 -17.74
CA VAL A 29 -17.39 25.73 -16.68
C VAL A 29 -18.21 27.02 -16.59
N GLN A 30 -18.54 27.66 -17.71
CA GLN A 30 -19.37 28.88 -17.71
C GLN A 30 -20.81 28.63 -17.21
N LEU A 31 -21.43 27.49 -17.53
CA LEU A 31 -22.71 27.10 -16.92
C LEU A 31 -22.59 26.95 -15.40
N THR A 32 -21.53 26.28 -14.94
CA THR A 32 -21.29 26.04 -13.51
C THR A 32 -21.06 27.35 -12.75
N GLN A 33 -20.33 28.30 -13.34
CA GLN A 33 -20.11 29.63 -12.75
C GLN A 33 -21.39 30.48 -12.72
N ARG A 34 -22.26 30.42 -13.75
CA ARG A 34 -23.57 31.09 -13.72
C ARG A 34 -24.50 30.56 -12.63
N LEU A 35 -24.42 29.26 -12.31
CA LEU A 35 -25.20 28.64 -11.23
C LEU A 35 -24.71 28.99 -9.81
N GLN A 36 -23.50 29.54 -9.66
CA GLN A 36 -22.90 29.91 -8.37
C GLN A 36 -22.97 31.42 -8.07
N GLY A 37 -23.67 32.20 -8.90
CA GLY A 37 -23.61 33.67 -8.91
C GLY A 37 -24.88 34.43 -8.49
N MET A 38 -25.78 33.85 -7.69
CA MET A 38 -27.01 34.54 -7.22
C MET A 38 -26.91 34.99 -5.74
N PRO A 39 -27.34 36.21 -5.37
CA PRO A 39 -27.27 36.70 -3.99
C PRO A 39 -28.35 36.12 -3.07
N THR A 40 -28.03 35.96 -1.77
CA THR A 40 -28.97 35.48 -0.75
C THR A 40 -29.49 36.63 0.14
N SER A 41 -30.80 36.92 0.08
CA SER A 41 -31.49 37.74 1.09
C SER A 41 -33.01 37.46 1.15
N THR A 42 -33.66 37.93 2.23
CA THR A 42 -35.12 38.00 2.46
C THR A 42 -35.96 36.70 2.46
N THR A 43 -36.14 36.15 3.67
CA THR A 43 -37.43 35.75 4.33
C THR A 43 -38.50 34.89 3.62
N ARG A 44 -38.94 33.83 4.35
CA ARG A 44 -40.14 32.98 4.13
C ARG A 44 -41.48 33.75 4.38
N PRO A 45 -42.70 33.15 4.30
CA PRO A 45 -43.15 31.81 3.81
C PRO A 45 -44.36 31.83 2.82
N TRP A 46 -44.86 30.65 2.37
CA TRP A 46 -46.26 30.15 2.49
C TRP A 46 -46.55 28.88 1.64
N TYR A 47 -47.71 28.23 1.84
CA TYR A 47 -48.18 26.93 1.30
C TYR A 47 -49.60 27.02 0.67
N PRO A 48 -49.98 26.06 -0.19
CA PRO A 48 -51.34 25.47 -0.26
C PRO A 48 -51.29 23.94 0.03
N THR A 49 -52.03 23.37 0.99
CA THR A 49 -53.46 22.92 1.00
C THR A 49 -53.77 21.78 0.01
N PHE A 50 -54.54 20.72 0.33
CA PHE A 50 -55.70 20.57 1.25
C PHE A 50 -55.54 19.49 2.37
N GLY A 51 -56.50 19.46 3.34
CA GLY A 51 -56.51 18.61 4.56
C GLY A 51 -57.52 17.43 4.55
N PRO A 52 -58.26 17.09 5.65
CA PRO A 52 -58.70 17.99 6.75
C PRO A 52 -58.59 17.46 8.23
N ALA A 53 -58.83 18.37 9.20
CA ALA A 53 -59.34 18.16 10.59
C ALA A 53 -58.43 17.41 11.61
N ILE A 54 -58.36 17.67 12.94
CA ILE A 54 -59.00 18.60 13.94
C ILE A 54 -58.22 18.44 15.29
N THR A 55 -58.07 19.29 16.34
CA THR A 55 -58.30 20.72 16.73
C THR A 55 -57.35 21.08 17.92
N THR A 56 -57.30 22.37 18.34
CA THR A 56 -56.96 22.91 19.71
C THR A 56 -55.55 22.68 20.32
N SER A 57 -54.91 23.61 21.05
CA SER A 57 -55.12 25.07 21.28
C SER A 57 -53.97 25.69 22.13
N CYS A 58 -53.58 26.95 21.87
CA CYS A 58 -52.99 28.00 22.77
C CYS A 58 -51.83 27.68 23.77
N SER A 59 -50.91 28.57 24.15
CA SER A 59 -50.56 29.96 23.74
C SER A 59 -49.22 30.39 24.41
N ASP A 60 -48.49 31.36 23.82
CA ASP A 60 -47.78 32.52 24.43
C ASP A 60 -47.06 32.41 25.81
N SER A 61 -45.89 33.02 26.08
CA SER A 61 -45.14 34.06 25.31
C SER A 61 -43.64 34.19 25.71
N THR A 62 -42.96 35.02 24.91
CA THR A 62 -41.55 35.44 24.81
C THR A 62 -40.86 36.17 25.99
N ILE A 63 -39.51 36.30 25.84
CA ILE A 63 -38.63 37.47 26.14
C ILE A 63 -37.54 37.38 27.27
N GLN A 64 -36.28 37.27 26.79
CA GLN A 64 -35.02 37.96 27.15
C GLN A 64 -34.30 37.90 28.53
N LEU A 65 -33.03 37.48 28.41
CA LEU A 65 -31.77 38.14 28.86
C LEU A 65 -31.21 37.98 30.31
N ASP A 66 -29.88 38.17 30.31
CA ASP A 66 -28.93 38.52 31.38
C ASP A 66 -28.59 37.55 32.54
N SER A 67 -27.45 36.89 32.36
CA SER A 67 -26.45 36.51 33.40
C SER A 67 -25.92 37.74 34.18
N PRO A 68 -25.20 37.65 35.34
CA PRO A 68 -24.22 36.59 35.69
C PRO A 68 -24.03 36.27 37.21
N HIS A 69 -22.86 35.68 37.56
CA HIS A 69 -22.34 35.30 38.89
C HIS A 69 -22.97 34.04 39.53
N GLN A 70 -22.24 33.06 40.10
CA GLN A 70 -21.08 33.02 41.03
C GLN A 70 -21.38 33.54 42.46
N TYR A 71 -21.60 32.65 43.44
CA TYR A 71 -20.59 32.27 44.46
C TYR A 71 -21.10 31.18 45.44
N THR A 72 -20.29 30.14 45.64
CA THR A 72 -20.02 29.31 46.86
C THR A 72 -21.07 28.98 47.96
N LEU A 73 -21.10 27.67 48.29
CA LEU A 73 -20.93 27.04 49.63
C LEU A 73 -22.10 26.78 50.62
N ASN A 74 -21.95 25.60 51.28
CA ASN A 74 -22.34 25.15 52.63
C ASN A 74 -23.74 24.58 52.97
N ASN A 75 -23.74 23.26 53.26
CA ASN A 75 -24.20 22.55 54.48
C ASN A 75 -25.57 22.94 55.10
N ASN A 76 -26.50 21.98 55.32
CA ASN A 76 -26.41 21.03 56.44
C ASN A 76 -27.57 19.98 56.49
N ALA A 77 -27.34 18.91 57.29
CA ALA A 77 -28.33 18.14 58.09
C ALA A 77 -29.46 17.32 57.38
N LYS A 78 -30.22 16.42 58.04
CA LYS A 78 -29.95 15.28 59.00
C LYS A 78 -31.32 14.57 59.31
N LEU A 79 -31.31 13.45 60.07
CA LEU A 79 -32.47 12.68 60.62
C LEU A 79 -33.11 11.66 59.62
N ASN A 80 -33.25 10.34 59.87
CA ASN A 80 -33.89 9.51 60.95
C ASN A 80 -35.36 9.13 60.60
N ARG A 81 -35.92 7.93 60.89
CA ARG A 81 -35.50 6.81 61.79
C ARG A 81 -36.27 5.49 61.52
N HIS A 82 -35.66 4.33 61.80
CA HIS A 82 -36.18 3.04 62.38
C HIS A 82 -37.51 2.39 61.93
N ALA A 83 -37.70 1.06 61.98
CA ALA A 83 -36.87 -0.14 62.29
C ALA A 83 -37.59 -1.37 61.64
N VAL A 84 -37.45 -2.68 61.92
CA VAL A 84 -36.87 -3.58 62.96
C VAL A 84 -36.43 -4.87 62.19
N GLY A 85 -35.57 -5.81 62.59
CA GLY A 85 -35.06 -6.26 63.91
C GLY A 85 -35.95 -7.37 64.51
N PRO A 86 -35.47 -8.30 65.37
CA PRO A 86 -34.09 -8.59 65.82
C PRO A 86 -33.37 -9.50 64.77
N HIS A 87 -32.55 -10.56 64.97
CA HIS A 87 -31.84 -11.31 66.03
C HIS A 87 -30.68 -12.05 65.29
N TRP A 88 -29.54 -12.50 65.82
CA TRP A 88 -28.75 -12.32 67.05
C TRP A 88 -27.32 -12.91 66.74
N ARG A 89 -26.21 -12.74 67.48
CA ARG A 89 -25.98 -12.12 68.80
C ARG A 89 -24.59 -11.47 68.99
N SER A 90 -23.50 -12.04 68.46
CA SER A 90 -22.20 -12.06 69.19
C SER A 90 -20.95 -12.28 68.32
N ILE A 91 -19.73 -11.81 68.66
CA ILE A 91 -19.24 -10.86 69.71
C ILE A 91 -17.82 -10.33 69.35
N GLN A 92 -17.55 -9.04 69.64
CA GLN A 92 -16.27 -8.34 70.02
C GLN A 92 -14.92 -8.60 69.26
N THR A 93 -13.98 -7.64 69.10
CA THR A 93 -13.87 -6.19 69.43
C THR A 93 -12.86 -5.49 68.47
N SER A 94 -12.66 -4.17 68.57
CA SER A 94 -11.89 -3.35 67.60
C SER A 94 -11.09 -2.17 68.23
N SER A 95 -10.32 -1.45 67.39
CA SER A 95 -9.79 -0.06 67.58
C SER A 95 -8.57 0.15 68.54
N THR A 96 -7.68 1.17 68.47
CA THR A 96 -7.32 2.23 67.46
C THR A 96 -5.97 2.93 67.82
N PHE A 97 -5.53 3.90 66.98
CA PHE A 97 -4.67 5.09 67.26
C PHE A 97 -3.14 5.08 67.05
N SER A 98 -2.64 6.26 66.58
CA SER A 98 -1.24 6.72 66.45
C SER A 98 -1.02 7.95 67.36
N PRO A 99 0.23 8.38 67.67
CA PRO A 99 0.84 9.49 66.92
C PRO A 99 2.40 9.49 66.82
N THR A 100 2.96 10.60 66.33
CA THR A 100 4.39 10.93 66.06
C THR A 100 5.17 11.43 67.31
N PRO A 101 6.54 11.45 67.38
CA PRO A 101 7.41 12.44 66.70
C PRO A 101 8.83 11.96 66.25
N SER A 102 9.69 12.90 65.83
CA SER A 102 11.09 12.78 65.34
C SER A 102 11.99 13.88 65.98
N PRO A 103 13.31 14.08 65.69
CA PRO A 103 14.38 13.30 65.00
C PRO A 103 15.61 13.03 65.95
N PRO A 104 16.87 12.66 65.52
CA PRO A 104 17.86 13.60 64.90
C PRO A 104 19.02 13.04 63.99
N SER A 105 19.66 13.97 63.25
CA SER A 105 21.12 14.12 62.91
C SER A 105 22.02 13.07 62.18
N SER A 106 22.57 13.51 61.01
CA SER A 106 23.99 13.48 60.51
C SER A 106 24.83 12.21 60.20
N SER A 107 25.23 12.07 58.90
CA SER A 107 26.58 12.22 58.27
C SER A 107 27.90 11.98 59.07
N PRO A 108 29.11 11.80 58.42
CA PRO A 108 29.52 11.25 57.10
C PRO A 108 30.83 10.36 57.16
N LEU A 109 31.65 10.32 56.08
CA LEU A 109 33.15 10.13 55.94
C LEU A 109 33.57 9.03 54.93
N LEU A 110 34.31 9.35 53.83
CA LEU A 110 35.78 9.27 53.57
C LEU A 110 36.37 7.83 53.38
N HIS A 111 37.47 7.56 52.65
CA HIS A 111 38.52 8.42 52.07
C HIS A 111 39.07 7.92 50.70
N ALA A 112 40.31 8.27 50.29
CA ALA A 112 40.85 8.08 48.93
C ALA A 112 42.35 7.65 48.87
N ARG A 113 42.89 7.52 47.63
CA ARG A 113 44.24 7.04 47.18
C ARG A 113 44.32 5.51 46.99
N ALA A 114 44.85 4.90 45.92
CA ALA A 114 45.76 5.25 44.81
C ALA A 114 47.27 4.92 45.02
N LEU A 115 47.80 4.01 44.20
CA LEU A 115 49.19 3.90 43.69
C LEU A 115 49.25 2.79 42.60
N ALA A 116 50.35 2.70 41.83
CA ALA A 116 50.48 1.82 40.65
C ALA A 116 51.88 1.11 40.58
N PRO A 117 52.47 0.69 39.44
CA PRO A 117 52.54 -0.74 39.10
C PRO A 117 53.95 -1.29 38.74
N SER A 118 54.05 -2.63 38.57
CA SER A 118 55.21 -3.33 37.97
C SER A 118 54.87 -4.81 37.64
N SER A 119 55.46 -5.51 36.66
CA SER A 119 56.20 -5.08 35.44
C SER A 119 56.47 -6.28 34.49
N THR A 120 56.67 -5.99 33.19
CA THR A 120 57.59 -6.68 32.23
C THR A 120 57.42 -8.16 31.79
N LEU A 121 57.30 -8.30 30.44
CA LEU A 121 58.00 -9.23 29.53
C LEU A 121 57.68 -10.75 29.47
N GLY A 122 57.55 -11.25 28.24
CA GLY A 122 58.04 -12.59 27.83
C GLY A 122 57.02 -13.60 27.31
N GLY A 123 57.31 -14.18 26.14
CA GLY A 123 56.98 -15.57 25.77
C GLY A 123 58.29 -16.30 25.38
N PRO A 124 58.28 -17.51 24.76
CA PRO A 124 57.14 -18.37 24.41
C PRO A 124 57.30 -19.85 24.86
N ASN A 125 56.32 -20.69 24.49
CA ASN A 125 56.36 -22.15 24.22
C ASN A 125 57.08 -23.16 25.15
N THR A 126 56.25 -24.10 25.63
CA THR A 126 56.45 -25.58 25.72
C THR A 126 57.50 -26.19 26.65
N PHE A 127 57.04 -27.18 27.44
CA PHE A 127 57.85 -28.29 27.98
C PHE A 127 57.55 -29.59 27.21
N SER A 128 58.41 -30.61 27.32
CA SER A 128 58.33 -31.85 26.50
C SER A 128 58.83 -33.10 27.24
N SER A 129 59.08 -34.19 26.49
CA SER A 129 59.52 -35.55 26.88
C SER A 129 58.38 -36.54 27.22
N ILE A 130 58.45 -37.87 26.94
CA ILE A 130 59.59 -38.77 26.60
C ILE A 130 59.24 -39.74 25.42
N SER A 131 60.21 -39.95 24.49
CA SER A 131 60.52 -41.10 23.56
C SER A 131 59.44 -42.08 23.02
N THR A 132 59.59 -42.79 21.89
CA THR A 132 60.73 -43.16 21.00
C THR A 132 60.38 -43.00 19.51
N ALA A 133 61.33 -43.22 18.59
CA ALA A 133 61.19 -42.89 17.15
C ALA A 133 61.55 -44.02 16.16
N SER A 134 60.96 -44.01 14.96
CA SER A 134 61.56 -44.57 13.73
C SER A 134 60.80 -44.20 12.42
N THR A 135 61.36 -43.24 11.65
CA THR A 135 61.45 -43.19 10.16
C THR A 135 60.20 -43.34 9.24
N PRO A 136 60.28 -43.02 7.91
CA PRO A 136 59.11 -42.63 7.11
C PRO A 136 58.85 -43.41 5.80
N THR A 137 57.72 -43.08 5.16
CA THR A 137 57.40 -43.16 3.71
C THR A 137 57.12 -44.53 3.04
N ALA A 138 56.03 -44.56 2.26
CA ALA A 138 55.82 -45.28 0.98
C ALA A 138 55.52 -46.81 0.89
N LEU A 139 54.59 -47.09 -0.05
CA LEU A 139 54.47 -48.22 -1.00
C LEU A 139 54.06 -49.66 -0.57
N HIS A 140 52.99 -50.13 -1.26
CA HIS A 140 52.82 -51.47 -1.88
C HIS A 140 52.55 -52.75 -1.04
N ALA A 141 52.22 -53.83 -1.79
CA ALA A 141 51.93 -55.22 -1.41
C ALA A 141 50.51 -55.50 -0.83
N PHE A 142 49.72 -56.52 -1.26
CA PHE A 142 49.95 -57.99 -1.43
C PHE A 142 50.07 -58.74 -0.08
N PHE A 143 49.63 -60.00 0.11
CA PHE A 143 49.27 -61.10 -0.82
C PHE A 143 48.28 -62.12 -0.17
N ALA A 144 47.67 -62.99 -1.00
CA ALA A 144 47.26 -64.39 -0.72
C ALA A 144 45.97 -64.69 0.13
N SER A 145 45.14 -65.71 -0.19
CA SER A 145 45.06 -66.60 -1.39
C SER A 145 43.81 -67.52 -1.45
N THR A 146 43.55 -68.10 -2.65
CA THR A 146 42.77 -69.35 -2.96
C THR A 146 41.23 -69.34 -2.88
N TYR A 147 40.43 -69.92 -3.81
CA TYR A 147 40.66 -70.45 -5.18
C TYR A 147 39.34 -70.59 -6.01
N SER A 148 39.45 -70.68 -7.35
CA SER A 148 38.50 -71.30 -8.34
C SER A 148 37.24 -70.51 -8.79
N THR A 149 36.80 -70.47 -10.08
CA THR A 149 37.39 -70.90 -11.39
C THR A 149 36.65 -70.30 -12.63
N ALA A 150 37.40 -69.94 -13.71
CA ALA A 150 37.03 -69.89 -15.16
C ALA A 150 35.88 -68.95 -15.67
N ALA A 151 35.85 -68.35 -16.89
CA ALA A 151 36.73 -68.15 -18.09
C ALA A 151 35.92 -67.31 -19.15
N SER A 152 36.35 -66.75 -20.32
CA SER A 152 37.63 -66.34 -21.00
C SER A 152 37.31 -65.68 -22.39
N ILE A 153 38.30 -65.19 -23.18
CA ILE A 153 38.28 -64.91 -24.68
C ILE A 153 37.52 -63.62 -25.15
N ASP A 154 37.98 -62.72 -26.06
CA ASP A 154 39.33 -62.38 -26.63
C ASP A 154 39.39 -61.06 -27.48
N HIS A 155 40.59 -60.43 -27.60
CA HIS A 155 41.20 -59.71 -28.78
C HIS A 155 40.55 -58.42 -29.43
N VAL A 156 41.19 -57.46 -30.19
CA VAL A 156 42.60 -56.98 -30.48
C VAL A 156 42.65 -55.64 -31.33
N ARG A 157 43.81 -54.91 -31.40
CA ARG A 157 44.22 -53.71 -32.25
C ARG A 157 43.68 -52.30 -31.84
N ALA A 158 44.38 -51.14 -31.89
CA ALA A 158 45.40 -50.46 -32.76
C ALA A 158 44.76 -49.53 -33.86
N THR A 159 45.25 -48.34 -34.28
CA THR A 159 46.60 -47.75 -34.48
C THR A 159 46.64 -46.18 -34.40
N SER A 160 47.80 -45.54 -34.63
CA SER A 160 48.14 -44.09 -34.62
C SER A 160 48.20 -43.40 -36.00
N PHE A 161 48.19 -42.04 -36.11
CA PHE A 161 48.86 -41.28 -37.21
C PHE A 161 49.12 -39.76 -36.90
N HIS A 162 49.65 -38.98 -37.87
CA HIS A 162 50.43 -37.71 -37.73
C HIS A 162 49.88 -36.47 -38.49
N HIS A 163 50.55 -35.32 -38.23
CA HIS A 163 50.58 -33.98 -38.91
C HIS A 163 49.77 -32.83 -38.24
N GLN A 164 50.31 -31.63 -37.99
CA GLN A 164 51.00 -30.60 -38.85
C GLN A 164 50.08 -29.99 -39.93
N ASN A 165 50.21 -28.72 -40.34
CA ASN A 165 50.65 -27.43 -39.73
C ASN A 165 50.36 -26.32 -40.78
N ASP A 166 50.37 -25.03 -40.39
CA ASP A 166 50.61 -23.85 -41.26
C ASP A 166 49.59 -23.48 -42.39
N GLN A 167 49.11 -22.22 -42.46
CA GLN A 167 49.42 -21.15 -43.46
C GLN A 167 48.68 -21.28 -44.84
N GLU A 168 48.33 -20.22 -45.61
CA GLU A 168 48.40 -18.75 -45.44
C GLU A 168 47.46 -17.94 -46.38
N MET A 169 47.32 -16.64 -46.08
CA MET A 169 47.08 -15.45 -46.95
C MET A 169 46.08 -15.41 -48.15
N GLY A 170 45.24 -14.36 -48.12
CA GLY A 170 45.02 -13.40 -49.23
C GLY A 170 43.74 -13.53 -50.09
N SER A 171 43.29 -12.50 -50.84
CA SER A 171 43.52 -11.04 -50.79
C SER A 171 42.73 -10.32 -51.90
N ALA A 172 42.26 -9.06 -51.66
CA ALA A 172 41.73 -8.11 -52.68
C ALA A 172 40.43 -8.56 -53.44
N ASP A 173 39.73 -7.76 -54.24
CA ASP A 173 39.33 -6.32 -54.26
C ASP A 173 38.23 -6.21 -55.36
N GLY A 174 37.49 -5.10 -55.51
CA GLY A 174 36.63 -4.88 -56.70
C GLY A 174 35.30 -4.14 -56.48
N SER A 175 35.32 -2.84 -56.76
CA SER A 175 34.19 -1.90 -56.74
C SER A 175 32.99 -2.19 -57.67
N ARG A 176 31.79 -1.80 -57.22
CA ARG A 176 30.67 -1.14 -57.95
C ARG A 176 30.37 -1.52 -59.42
N GLN A 177 29.09 -1.81 -59.69
CA GLN A 177 28.29 -0.92 -60.57
C GLN A 177 26.78 -1.01 -60.30
N GLU A 178 26.03 0.02 -60.69
CA GLU A 178 24.58 0.14 -60.60
C GLU A 178 23.91 -0.19 -61.94
N VAL A 179 22.62 -0.54 -61.96
CA VAL A 179 21.63 0.00 -62.93
C VAL A 179 20.21 -0.29 -62.44
N TRP A 180 19.22 0.46 -62.95
CA TRP A 180 17.89 0.64 -62.38
C TRP A 180 16.76 -0.03 -63.19
N GLN A 181 15.73 -0.52 -62.47
CA GLN A 181 14.29 -0.25 -62.70
C GLN A 181 13.58 -0.74 -64.00
N GLN A 182 12.41 -1.39 -63.90
CA GLN A 182 11.11 -0.82 -64.33
C GLN A 182 9.82 -1.67 -64.11
N GLN A 183 8.79 -0.97 -63.62
CA GLN A 183 7.33 -1.19 -63.66
C GLN A 183 6.75 -0.39 -64.88
N PRO A 184 5.43 -0.35 -65.26
CA PRO A 184 4.17 -0.41 -64.47
C PRO A 184 3.09 -1.32 -65.14
N VAL A 185 1.74 -1.24 -65.04
CA VAL A 185 0.68 -0.34 -64.48
C VAL A 185 -0.45 -1.24 -63.84
N HIS A 186 -1.73 -0.92 -63.52
CA HIS A 186 -2.68 0.20 -63.76
C HIS A 186 -3.68 0.34 -62.56
N GLN A 187 -4.83 1.00 -62.75
CA GLN A 187 -5.97 1.10 -61.80
C GLN A 187 -7.36 1.06 -62.51
N GLN A 188 -8.45 1.13 -61.69
CA GLN A 188 -9.86 1.45 -62.03
C GLN A 188 -10.68 0.30 -62.67
N TYR A 189 -11.99 0.09 -62.43
CA TYR A 189 -13.13 1.03 -62.32
C TYR A 189 -14.31 0.55 -61.40
N TYR A 190 -15.03 1.52 -60.80
CA TYR A 190 -16.49 1.62 -60.48
C TYR A 190 -17.36 0.51 -59.80
N GLN A 191 -18.23 0.98 -58.89
CA GLN A 191 -19.72 0.80 -58.73
C GLN A 191 -20.45 -0.47 -59.28
N SER A 192 -21.59 -0.96 -58.74
CA SER A 192 -22.41 -0.67 -57.53
C SER A 192 -23.67 -1.58 -57.47
N HIS A 193 -24.28 -1.78 -56.27
CA HIS A 193 -25.73 -2.10 -56.06
C HIS A 193 -26.23 -3.50 -56.56
N SER A 194 -27.40 -4.08 -56.18
CA SER A 194 -28.27 -3.99 -54.98
C SER A 194 -29.43 -5.04 -55.04
N TYR A 195 -30.18 -5.22 -53.91
CA TYR A 195 -31.58 -5.71 -53.84
C TYR A 195 -31.87 -7.26 -54.03
N PRO A 196 -33.11 -7.81 -53.80
CA PRO A 196 -33.54 -8.28 -52.45
C PRO A 196 -34.55 -9.49 -52.39
N HIS A 197 -35.31 -9.59 -51.29
CA HIS A 197 -36.68 -10.16 -51.10
C HIS A 197 -36.95 -11.61 -50.58
N ASP A 198 -37.38 -11.65 -49.31
CA ASP A 198 -38.46 -12.46 -48.67
C ASP A 198 -39.82 -12.31 -49.45
N PRO A 199 -40.88 -13.19 -49.40
CA PRO A 199 -41.26 -14.04 -48.25
C PRO A 199 -42.04 -15.40 -48.42
N ARG A 200 -42.22 -16.09 -47.28
CA ARG A 200 -43.46 -16.79 -46.78
C ARG A 200 -43.95 -18.20 -47.27
N HIS A 201 -44.34 -19.01 -46.25
CA HIS A 201 -45.59 -19.80 -46.07
C HIS A 201 -45.72 -21.35 -46.24
N HIS A 202 -46.39 -21.94 -45.22
CA HIS A 202 -47.34 -23.09 -45.15
C HIS A 202 -46.95 -24.59 -45.28
N GLN A 203 -47.06 -25.28 -44.12
CA GLN A 203 -47.83 -26.51 -43.79
C GLN A 203 -47.80 -27.81 -44.64
N SER A 204 -47.34 -28.87 -43.97
CA SER A 204 -47.77 -30.30 -43.93
C SER A 204 -49.07 -30.78 -44.61
N VAL A 205 -49.09 -32.04 -45.11
CA VAL A 205 -50.02 -33.16 -44.71
C VAL A 205 -49.81 -34.50 -45.51
N HIS A 206 -49.70 -35.64 -44.79
CA HIS A 206 -49.94 -37.09 -45.15
C HIS A 206 -49.32 -37.73 -46.45
N SER A 207 -49.34 -39.07 -46.71
CA SER A 207 -50.12 -40.23 -46.19
C SER A 207 -49.48 -41.65 -46.38
N SER A 208 -49.74 -42.58 -45.44
CA SER A 208 -49.93 -44.08 -45.49
C SER A 208 -48.96 -45.05 -46.23
N GLN A 209 -48.52 -46.24 -45.72
CA GLN A 209 -49.14 -47.42 -45.01
C GLN A 209 -49.76 -48.50 -45.95
N PRO A 210 -50.02 -49.79 -45.55
CA PRO A 210 -49.94 -50.50 -44.22
C PRO A 210 -48.56 -51.16 -43.95
N GLY A 211 -48.30 -52.24 -43.16
CA GLY A 211 -49.05 -53.21 -42.31
C GLY A 211 -48.09 -54.32 -41.76
N ASN A 212 -48.46 -55.40 -41.02
CA ASN A 212 -49.65 -55.82 -40.25
C ASN A 212 -49.37 -57.06 -39.33
N SER A 213 -49.58 -56.94 -38.00
CA SER A 213 -50.25 -57.87 -37.02
C SER A 213 -49.91 -59.39 -36.90
N ILE A 214 -50.15 -60.14 -35.78
CA ILE A 214 -51.19 -60.15 -34.70
C ILE A 214 -50.65 -60.65 -33.31
N GLU A 215 -50.97 -59.90 -32.21
CA GLU A 215 -51.43 -60.21 -30.80
C GLU A 215 -50.89 -61.42 -29.95
N ALA A 216 -51.09 -61.59 -28.61
CA ALA A 216 -51.96 -61.04 -27.53
C ALA A 216 -51.33 -61.18 -26.09
N ARG A 217 -52.06 -61.16 -24.93
CA ARG A 217 -52.34 -59.98 -24.05
C ARG A 217 -52.55 -60.37 -22.53
N ASP A 218 -52.79 -59.36 -21.66
CA ASP A 218 -53.45 -59.32 -20.31
C ASP A 218 -52.70 -59.72 -18.99
N SER A 219 -53.15 -59.37 -17.75
CA SER A 219 -53.35 -58.02 -17.10
C SER A 219 -53.63 -58.04 -15.55
N THR A 220 -53.38 -56.91 -14.82
CA THR A 220 -53.92 -56.48 -13.46
C THR A 220 -53.45 -57.18 -12.13
N PRO A 221 -53.72 -56.66 -10.87
CA PRO A 221 -53.55 -55.28 -10.30
C PRO A 221 -53.14 -55.14 -8.77
N ILE A 222 -52.96 -53.89 -8.26
CA ILE A 222 -53.40 -53.31 -6.93
C ILE A 222 -52.50 -53.25 -5.60
N THR A 223 -52.28 -52.00 -5.11
CA THR A 223 -52.14 -51.36 -3.74
C THR A 223 -51.16 -51.71 -2.56
N ASN A 224 -50.47 -50.65 -2.08
CA ASN A 224 -50.25 -50.10 -0.69
C ASN A 224 -49.72 -50.85 0.58
N ARG A 225 -48.83 -50.12 1.31
CA ARG A 225 -48.58 -49.99 2.79
C ARG A 225 -47.87 -51.09 3.66
N ALA A 226 -46.64 -50.73 4.10
CA ALA A 226 -46.08 -50.72 5.48
C ALA A 226 -45.90 -51.97 6.40
N SER A 227 -44.63 -52.25 6.79
CA SER A 227 -44.08 -52.67 8.13
C SER A 227 -44.51 -54.01 8.81
N PRO A 228 -43.82 -54.56 9.85
CA PRO A 228 -42.37 -54.57 10.24
C PRO A 228 -41.81 -55.97 10.72
N MET A 229 -40.54 -56.03 11.22
CA MET A 229 -39.90 -57.05 12.15
C MET A 229 -39.75 -58.56 11.72
N VAL A 230 -38.57 -59.24 11.77
CA VAL A 230 -37.72 -59.78 12.90
C VAL A 230 -38.41 -60.95 13.68
N PRO A 231 -37.81 -62.13 14.07
CA PRO A 231 -36.38 -62.49 14.38
C PRO A 231 -35.84 -63.91 13.93
N ASP A 232 -34.68 -64.32 14.51
CA ASP A 232 -34.10 -65.68 14.78
C ASP A 232 -33.42 -66.53 13.66
N THR A 233 -32.18 -67.07 13.73
CA THR A 233 -31.27 -67.78 14.72
C THR A 233 -31.40 -69.33 14.70
N ALA A 234 -30.37 -70.20 14.86
CA ALA A 234 -28.89 -70.15 14.87
C ALA A 234 -28.26 -71.58 14.76
N ARG A 235 -26.92 -71.75 14.56
CA ARG A 235 -26.01 -72.80 15.16
C ARG A 235 -24.57 -72.92 14.55
N PHE A 236 -23.54 -72.51 15.33
CA PHE A 236 -22.39 -73.28 15.90
C PHE A 236 -21.81 -74.58 15.23
N PRO A 237 -20.57 -75.06 15.56
CA PRO A 237 -19.26 -74.37 15.80
C PRO A 237 -17.95 -75.21 15.50
N GLN A 238 -16.74 -74.64 15.73
CA GLN A 238 -15.56 -75.19 16.50
C GLN A 238 -14.29 -74.31 16.26
N HIS A 239 -13.61 -73.70 17.26
CA HIS A 239 -12.65 -74.22 18.28
C HIS A 239 -11.18 -74.34 17.80
N GLN A 240 -10.09 -74.03 18.53
CA GLN A 240 -9.77 -73.36 19.84
C GLN A 240 -8.24 -73.02 19.85
N ALA A 241 -7.56 -72.30 20.77
CA ALA A 241 -7.83 -71.20 21.74
C ALA A 241 -6.54 -70.93 22.60
N THR A 242 -6.65 -70.27 23.78
CA THR A 242 -5.64 -70.13 24.88
C THR A 242 -4.61 -68.99 24.75
N LYS A 243 -4.09 -68.27 25.79
CA LYS A 243 -4.13 -68.22 27.30
C LYS A 243 -3.46 -66.85 27.70
N LYS A 244 -3.62 -66.08 28.80
CA LYS A 244 -4.13 -66.07 30.22
C LYS A 244 -4.84 -64.70 30.49
N THR A 245 -5.69 -64.38 31.49
CA THR A 245 -5.65 -64.30 33.00
C THR A 245 -4.59 -63.35 33.63
N LYS A 246 -4.85 -62.56 34.72
CA LYS A 246 -5.74 -62.81 35.90
C LYS A 246 -6.01 -61.57 36.85
N ARG A 247 -7.25 -61.43 37.39
CA ARG A 247 -7.66 -60.86 38.73
C ARG A 247 -7.50 -59.32 39.00
N LYS A 248 -8.18 -58.66 39.99
CA LYS A 248 -9.01 -59.10 41.17
C LYS A 248 -9.99 -58.00 41.71
N ALA A 249 -11.14 -58.43 42.30
CA ALA A 249 -11.87 -57.84 43.47
C ALA A 249 -12.53 -56.43 43.41
N ALA A 250 -13.60 -56.10 44.18
CA ALA A 250 -14.62 -56.90 44.88
C ALA A 250 -15.77 -56.03 45.51
N TRP A 251 -17.00 -56.60 45.58
CA TRP A 251 -18.09 -56.37 46.57
C TRP A 251 -18.83 -54.99 46.53
N GLN A 252 -20.09 -54.81 46.94
CA GLN A 252 -21.11 -55.69 47.57
C GLN A 252 -22.56 -55.19 47.27
N ASP A 253 -23.59 -56.03 47.55
CA ASP A 253 -25.06 -55.80 47.76
C ASP A 253 -25.88 -55.02 46.68
N GLN A 254 -27.13 -55.31 46.28
CA GLN A 254 -28.29 -56.14 46.72
C GLN A 254 -29.42 -55.34 47.42
N GLU A 255 -30.67 -55.51 46.91
CA GLU A 255 -31.99 -55.12 47.49
C GLU A 255 -32.25 -53.59 47.70
N ASP A 256 -33.49 -53.07 47.85
CA ASP A 256 -34.81 -53.34 47.20
C ASP A 256 -35.82 -52.25 47.68
N SER A 257 -37.12 -52.41 47.38
CA SER A 257 -38.31 -51.88 48.13
C SER A 257 -38.95 -50.51 47.80
N HIS A 258 -40.30 -50.50 47.93
CA HIS A 258 -41.32 -49.42 47.78
C HIS A 258 -41.60 -48.92 46.35
N GLY A 259 -42.85 -48.88 45.84
CA GLY A 259 -44.19 -49.30 46.31
C GLY A 259 -45.16 -49.30 45.10
N GLU A 260 -46.27 -50.06 45.04
CA GLU A 260 -47.55 -49.86 45.78
C GLU A 260 -48.13 -48.43 45.54
N ASP A 261 -49.30 -48.21 44.91
CA ASP A 261 -50.33 -49.08 44.30
C ASP A 261 -50.87 -48.44 42.98
N GLY A 262 -51.80 -49.04 42.23
CA GLY A 262 -53.26 -48.85 42.38
C GLY A 262 -53.78 -47.78 41.39
N ASP A 263 -54.66 -48.05 40.42
CA ASP A 263 -56.08 -48.49 40.54
C ASP A 263 -56.94 -47.40 41.23
N ASP A 264 -58.10 -46.96 40.73
CA ASP A 264 -58.80 -47.19 39.45
C ASP A 264 -59.92 -46.10 39.31
N ASP A 265 -60.79 -46.19 38.28
CA ASP A 265 -62.19 -45.67 38.29
C ASP A 265 -62.45 -44.15 38.46
N GLU A 266 -63.64 -43.56 38.25
CA GLU A 266 -64.92 -43.92 37.59
C GLU A 266 -65.43 -42.57 36.97
N ASP A 267 -65.86 -42.47 35.71
CA ASP A 267 -67.22 -42.75 35.18
C ASP A 267 -68.33 -41.71 35.55
N VAL A 268 -69.52 -41.91 35.00
CA VAL A 268 -70.83 -41.31 35.35
C VAL A 268 -71.10 -39.88 34.85
N SER A 269 -71.93 -39.85 33.81
CA SER A 269 -72.61 -38.69 33.23
C SER A 269 -73.66 -38.01 34.12
N ALA A 270 -74.01 -36.77 33.73
CA ALA A 270 -75.38 -36.22 33.60
C ALA A 270 -75.86 -35.06 34.50
N ASN A 271 -76.71 -34.23 33.87
CA ASN A 271 -77.77 -33.35 34.41
C ASN A 271 -77.48 -32.11 35.29
N SER A 272 -77.79 -30.95 34.68
CA SER A 272 -78.61 -29.84 35.20
C SER A 272 -78.18 -28.99 36.41
N GLY A 273 -78.13 -27.66 36.21
CA GLY A 273 -78.82 -26.73 37.13
C GLY A 273 -78.12 -25.45 37.61
N ALA A 274 -78.02 -24.41 36.77
CA ALA A 274 -77.81 -22.99 37.11
C ALA A 274 -76.53 -22.60 37.90
N ALA A 275 -76.08 -21.33 38.02
CA ALA A 275 -75.99 -20.12 37.17
C ALA A 275 -75.14 -19.10 38.02
N HIS A 276 -74.54 -17.98 37.60
CA HIS A 276 -74.53 -17.01 36.49
C HIS A 276 -73.08 -16.42 36.44
N ASP A 277 -72.53 -15.65 35.50
CA ASP A 277 -72.75 -15.22 34.10
C ASP A 277 -71.45 -14.43 33.67
N TYR A 278 -71.16 -13.93 32.46
CA TYR A 278 -71.90 -13.71 31.21
C TYR A 278 -70.91 -13.66 30.00
N GLN A 279 -71.34 -14.15 28.83
CA GLN A 279 -71.28 -13.54 27.46
C GLN A 279 -70.08 -12.68 26.99
N GLN A 280 -69.59 -12.74 25.73
CA GLN A 280 -69.91 -13.46 24.45
C GLN A 280 -68.77 -13.11 23.44
N SER A 281 -68.56 -13.63 22.21
CA SER A 281 -68.91 -14.85 21.41
C SER A 281 -68.06 -14.80 20.09
N HIS A 282 -68.15 -15.61 19.02
CA HIS A 282 -69.09 -16.67 18.62
C HIS A 282 -68.40 -17.81 17.80
N SER A 283 -68.63 -17.92 16.47
CA SER A 283 -68.18 -19.00 15.56
C SER A 283 -68.20 -18.50 14.07
N ALA A 284 -67.86 -19.22 12.98
CA ALA A 284 -67.71 -20.66 12.74
C ALA A 284 -66.88 -21.06 11.46
N THR A 285 -66.37 -22.30 11.47
CA THR A 285 -66.22 -23.32 10.38
C THR A 285 -65.91 -22.99 8.88
N ALA A 286 -64.79 -23.58 8.42
CA ALA A 286 -64.68 -24.57 7.31
C ALA A 286 -64.60 -24.19 5.80
N SER A 287 -63.87 -25.07 5.09
CA SER A 287 -63.91 -25.42 3.63
C SER A 287 -63.34 -24.47 2.56
N ALA A 288 -62.78 -25.09 1.53
CA ALA A 288 -62.41 -24.59 0.21
C ALA A 288 -63.16 -25.45 -0.85
N PRO A 289 -63.15 -25.15 -2.16
CA PRO A 289 -62.51 -24.06 -2.91
C PRO A 289 -63.57 -23.15 -3.61
N TRP A 290 -63.18 -22.34 -4.62
CA TRP A 290 -63.77 -22.29 -5.98
C TRP A 290 -62.97 -21.32 -6.88
N ASN A 291 -63.37 -21.13 -8.15
CA ASN A 291 -62.51 -20.60 -9.22
C ASN A 291 -63.24 -19.60 -10.14
N ALA A 292 -62.45 -18.77 -10.86
CA ALA A 292 -62.85 -17.92 -12.01
C ALA A 292 -63.83 -16.73 -11.68
N SER A 293 -64.10 -15.74 -12.56
CA SER A 293 -63.98 -15.69 -14.03
C SER A 293 -63.79 -14.28 -14.63
N SER A 294 -63.22 -14.21 -15.86
CA SER A 294 -63.55 -13.27 -16.97
C SER A 294 -63.33 -11.74 -16.80
N GLN A 295 -63.03 -10.90 -17.82
CA GLN A 295 -62.69 -10.99 -19.27
C GLN A 295 -62.23 -9.57 -19.74
N ALA A 296 -61.62 -9.26 -20.90
CA ALA A 296 -61.03 -10.04 -22.00
C ALA A 296 -60.11 -9.17 -22.92
N LEU A 297 -59.12 -9.82 -23.57
CA LEU A 297 -58.75 -9.76 -25.00
C LEU A 297 -58.22 -8.49 -25.74
N MET A 298 -57.22 -8.79 -26.61
CA MET A 298 -56.84 -8.20 -27.92
C MET A 298 -55.89 -6.97 -28.05
N LEU A 299 -55.01 -7.13 -29.05
CA LEU A 299 -54.12 -6.17 -29.75
C LEU A 299 -54.95 -5.39 -30.84
N PRO A 300 -54.46 -4.44 -31.68
CA PRO A 300 -53.07 -4.29 -32.18
C PRO A 300 -52.54 -2.90 -32.65
N SER A 301 -51.27 -2.91 -33.10
CA SER A 301 -50.66 -2.21 -34.28
C SER A 301 -50.92 -0.71 -34.63
N SER A 302 -49.82 0.06 -34.57
CA SER A 302 -49.23 0.90 -35.66
C SER A 302 -49.97 2.08 -36.35
N VAL A 303 -49.28 3.24 -36.33
CA VAL A 303 -48.93 4.12 -37.50
C VAL A 303 -49.98 5.11 -38.11
N GLN A 304 -49.63 6.41 -37.96
CA GLN A 304 -49.83 7.59 -38.87
C GLN A 304 -51.16 8.40 -38.99
N GLN A 305 -50.94 9.75 -39.03
CA GLN A 305 -51.48 10.80 -39.94
C GLN A 305 -52.64 11.78 -39.56
N PHE A 306 -52.34 13.07 -39.84
CA PHE A 306 -53.13 14.28 -40.18
C PHE A 306 -54.37 14.80 -39.38
N VAL A 307 -54.22 16.02 -38.80
CA VAL A 307 -54.82 17.34 -39.23
C VAL A 307 -56.26 17.30 -39.80
N PRO A 308 -57.25 18.09 -39.29
CA PRO A 308 -57.23 19.57 -39.41
C PRO A 308 -57.83 20.46 -38.28
N ASP A 309 -57.63 21.77 -38.49
CA ASP A 309 -58.13 23.00 -37.82
C ASP A 309 -59.66 23.25 -38.11
N PRO A 310 -60.42 24.24 -37.52
CA PRO A 310 -60.15 25.69 -37.72
C PRO A 310 -60.64 26.74 -36.66
N ALA A 311 -59.91 27.88 -36.57
CA ALA A 311 -60.36 29.30 -36.49
C ALA A 311 -61.34 29.77 -35.36
N THR A 312 -61.37 31.04 -34.89
CA THR A 312 -61.09 32.40 -35.42
C THR A 312 -60.47 33.30 -34.31
N SER A 313 -59.95 34.53 -34.50
CA SER A 313 -60.22 35.62 -35.46
C SER A 313 -58.96 36.46 -35.83
N ALA A 314 -59.14 37.57 -36.59
CA ALA A 314 -58.12 38.28 -37.39
C ALA A 314 -58.32 39.84 -37.30
N PRO A 315 -57.70 40.77 -38.08
CA PRO A 315 -56.83 40.62 -39.29
C PRO A 315 -55.65 41.62 -39.51
N SER A 316 -54.93 41.43 -40.64
CA SER A 316 -54.14 42.42 -41.44
C SER A 316 -52.85 43.05 -40.85
N SER A 317 -51.77 43.33 -41.62
CA SER A 317 -51.45 43.01 -43.04
C SER A 317 -50.00 43.34 -43.46
N LEU A 318 -49.54 42.67 -44.54
CA LEU A 318 -48.53 43.10 -45.53
C LEU A 318 -47.03 43.14 -45.15
N ALA A 319 -46.18 43.47 -46.14
CA ALA A 319 -44.78 43.01 -46.27
C ALA A 319 -43.87 44.05 -46.99
N ASP A 320 -42.69 43.57 -47.43
CA ASP A 320 -41.69 44.15 -48.36
C ASP A 320 -40.57 45.12 -47.85
N ARG A 321 -39.34 44.77 -48.27
CA ARG A 321 -38.26 45.57 -48.91
C ARG A 321 -37.69 46.88 -48.34
N ASN A 322 -36.35 46.88 -48.26
CA ASN A 322 -35.35 47.77 -48.92
C ASN A 322 -35.51 49.31 -49.06
N ASP A 323 -34.33 49.94 -49.29
CA ASP A 323 -34.07 51.28 -49.87
C ASP A 323 -34.46 52.49 -48.99
N GLU A 324 -33.79 53.66 -48.99
CA GLU A 324 -32.38 54.04 -49.23
C GLU A 324 -32.12 55.45 -48.61
N ASP A 325 -30.84 55.88 -48.52
CA ASP A 325 -30.34 57.28 -48.56
C ASP A 325 -30.50 58.37 -47.44
N GLN A 326 -29.49 59.26 -47.45
CA GLN A 326 -29.42 60.73 -47.12
C GLN A 326 -29.51 61.34 -45.70
N GLU A 327 -28.32 61.67 -45.17
CA GLU A 327 -27.78 63.03 -44.87
C GLU A 327 -28.43 64.12 -43.94
N MET A 328 -27.53 64.72 -43.11
CA MET A 328 -27.33 66.16 -42.79
C MET A 328 -28.11 66.92 -41.68
N GLY A 329 -27.36 67.72 -40.87
CA GLY A 329 -27.85 68.78 -39.96
C GLY A 329 -27.41 68.65 -38.47
N ASN A 330 -26.21 69.08 -38.04
CA ASN A 330 -25.73 70.44 -37.67
C ASN A 330 -26.27 71.10 -36.37
N ALA A 331 -25.38 71.38 -35.41
CA ALA A 331 -25.37 72.56 -34.51
C ALA A 331 -23.98 72.73 -33.82
N GLU A 332 -23.58 73.97 -33.48
CA GLU A 332 -22.23 74.36 -32.99
C GLU A 332 -22.21 74.64 -31.46
N SER A 333 -21.14 75.06 -30.75
CA SER A 333 -19.85 75.73 -31.06
C SER A 333 -18.89 75.58 -29.83
N SER A 334 -17.69 76.17 -29.61
CA SER A 334 -16.68 77.02 -30.31
C SER A 334 -15.41 77.11 -29.39
N VAL A 335 -14.32 77.79 -29.81
CA VAL A 335 -13.36 78.60 -28.97
C VAL A 335 -12.51 77.87 -27.88
N SER A 336 -11.23 78.14 -27.58
CA SER A 336 -10.06 78.87 -28.17
C SER A 336 -8.82 78.58 -27.24
N THR A 337 -7.55 78.99 -27.39
CA THR A 337 -6.60 79.42 -28.46
C THR A 337 -5.17 79.48 -27.87
N ASN A 338 -4.12 79.36 -28.71
CA ASN A 338 -2.70 79.79 -28.48
C ASN A 338 -1.86 78.97 -27.46
N ALA A 339 -0.57 78.59 -27.66
CA ALA A 339 0.66 79.22 -28.23
C ALA A 339 1.47 80.04 -27.18
N THR A 340 2.83 80.14 -27.18
CA THR A 340 3.87 79.90 -28.22
C THR A 340 5.30 79.75 -27.63
N SER A 341 6.20 79.00 -28.32
CA SER A 341 7.70 79.16 -28.44
C SER A 341 8.60 79.23 -27.15
N SER A 342 9.96 79.14 -27.16
CA SER A 342 10.97 79.33 -28.22
C SER A 342 12.38 78.66 -27.98
N THR A 343 13.09 78.39 -29.10
CA THR A 343 14.57 78.43 -29.34
C THR A 343 15.64 77.71 -28.48
N SER A 344 16.14 76.57 -29.03
CA SER A 344 17.54 76.30 -29.49
C SER A 344 18.79 76.38 -28.60
N SER A 345 19.61 75.31 -28.66
CA SER A 345 21.03 75.35 -29.10
C SER A 345 21.53 73.93 -29.46
N ARG A 346 22.72 73.79 -30.09
CA ARG A 346 23.20 72.53 -30.74
C ARG A 346 24.45 71.94 -30.09
N MET A 347 24.53 70.60 -30.04
CA MET A 347 25.66 69.73 -30.45
C MET A 347 25.32 68.27 -30.05
N SER A 348 24.69 67.41 -30.86
CA SER A 348 25.04 66.83 -32.18
C SER A 348 26.06 65.68 -32.12
N MET A 349 25.66 64.50 -32.63
CA MET A 349 26.36 63.19 -32.63
C MET A 349 26.41 62.53 -31.23
N ASP A 350 25.87 61.33 -30.99
CA ASP A 350 25.33 60.30 -31.89
C ASP A 350 23.91 59.84 -31.47
N ALA A 351 22.88 60.47 -32.05
CA ALA A 351 21.48 60.12 -31.78
C ALA A 351 21.02 58.85 -32.53
N SER A 352 21.73 58.46 -33.60
CA SER A 352 21.26 57.45 -34.56
C SER A 352 21.29 56.01 -34.02
N SER A 353 22.14 55.77 -33.03
CA SER A 353 22.17 54.54 -32.21
C SER A 353 20.99 54.54 -31.22
N MET A 354 20.86 55.60 -30.41
CA MET A 354 19.88 55.65 -29.32
C MET A 354 18.42 55.61 -29.80
N GLU A 355 18.07 56.25 -30.92
CA GLU A 355 16.71 56.15 -31.48
C GLU A 355 16.36 54.74 -31.93
N ARG A 356 17.32 53.97 -32.46
CA ARG A 356 17.11 52.58 -32.88
C ARG A 356 16.93 51.65 -31.68
N GLU A 357 17.71 51.84 -30.62
CA GLU A 357 17.52 51.09 -29.36
C GLU A 357 16.18 51.44 -28.71
N ALA A 358 15.82 52.72 -28.63
CA ALA A 358 14.54 53.18 -28.09
C ALA A 358 13.34 52.62 -28.89
N MET A 359 13.38 52.66 -30.23
CA MET A 359 12.34 52.05 -31.07
C MET A 359 12.25 50.53 -30.89
N GLN A 360 13.37 49.81 -30.75
CA GLN A 360 13.34 48.35 -30.55
C GLN A 360 12.81 47.97 -29.16
N VAL A 361 13.14 48.74 -28.11
CA VAL A 361 12.56 48.56 -26.77
C VAL A 361 11.07 48.90 -26.76
N ALA A 362 10.64 49.98 -27.42
CA ALA A 362 9.23 50.34 -27.55
C ALA A 362 8.43 49.28 -28.32
N ALA A 363 8.97 48.75 -29.42
CA ALA A 363 8.34 47.66 -30.18
C ALA A 363 8.26 46.36 -29.36
N ALA A 364 9.30 46.02 -28.58
CA ALA A 364 9.28 44.86 -27.69
C ALA A 364 8.28 45.00 -26.54
N LEU A 365 8.07 46.21 -26.01
CA LEU A 365 7.03 46.48 -25.02
C LEU A 365 5.63 46.39 -25.64
N ALA A 366 5.40 47.01 -26.80
CA ALA A 366 4.12 46.96 -27.51
C ALA A 366 3.71 45.54 -27.90
N ALA A 367 4.67 44.67 -28.25
CA ALA A 367 4.43 43.25 -28.54
C ALA A 367 4.08 42.40 -27.31
N VAL A 368 4.24 42.92 -26.08
CA VAL A 368 3.97 42.22 -24.81
C VAL A 368 2.74 42.79 -24.09
N SER A 369 2.40 44.06 -24.30
CA SER A 369 1.20 44.70 -23.72
C SER A 369 0.10 44.90 -24.76
N GLY A 370 -0.87 44.00 -24.80
CA GLY A 370 -2.18 44.28 -25.41
C GLY A 370 -2.87 45.43 -24.66
N GLU A 371 -3.24 46.47 -25.41
CA GLU A 371 -3.98 47.68 -25.02
C GLU A 371 -3.83 48.19 -23.57
N GLY A 372 -2.95 49.18 -23.40
CA GLY A 372 -3.12 50.23 -22.38
C GLY A 372 -3.08 49.79 -20.92
N ARG A 373 -1.93 49.30 -20.43
CA ARG A 373 -1.69 49.11 -18.98
C ARG A 373 -0.40 49.75 -18.52
N ASN A 374 -0.42 50.26 -17.29
CA ASN A 374 0.63 51.06 -16.69
C ASN A 374 1.87 50.20 -16.38
N VAL A 375 3.05 50.59 -16.86
CA VAL A 375 4.32 49.89 -16.63
C VAL A 375 5.03 50.53 -15.43
N ASN A 376 5.48 49.71 -14.48
CA ASN A 376 6.07 50.20 -13.23
C ASN A 376 7.60 50.38 -13.36
N ASN A 377 8.16 51.45 -12.78
CA ASN A 377 9.52 51.96 -13.02
C ASN A 377 10.67 51.16 -12.37
N ASN A 378 10.54 49.84 -12.22
CA ASN A 378 11.59 48.96 -11.68
C ASN A 378 12.14 48.05 -12.81
N PRO A 379 13.45 47.79 -12.90
CA PRO A 379 14.03 47.20 -14.11
C PRO A 379 13.55 45.76 -14.36
N LEU A 380 13.38 45.45 -15.64
CA LEU A 380 12.84 44.20 -16.16
C LEU A 380 13.61 42.97 -15.65
N LYS A 381 12.91 42.02 -15.02
CA LYS A 381 13.46 40.66 -14.84
C LYS A 381 13.66 40.01 -16.21
N PRO A 382 14.82 39.39 -16.49
CA PRO A 382 15.09 38.80 -17.79
C PRO A 382 14.24 37.54 -18.02
N ALA A 383 13.21 37.65 -18.87
CA ALA A 383 12.45 36.51 -19.35
C ALA A 383 13.29 35.67 -20.35
N LYS A 384 13.13 34.35 -20.32
CA LYS A 384 13.95 33.40 -21.11
C LYS A 384 13.59 33.37 -22.61
N ARG A 385 13.68 34.50 -23.32
CA ARG A 385 13.70 34.51 -24.81
C ARG A 385 14.33 35.71 -25.53
N THR A 386 15.17 36.50 -24.87
CA THR A 386 16.12 37.42 -25.54
C THR A 386 17.40 37.57 -24.71
N LYS A 387 18.58 37.37 -25.31
CA LYS A 387 19.82 37.98 -24.79
C LYS A 387 19.76 39.48 -25.11
N PRO A 388 20.04 40.41 -24.18
CA PRO A 388 20.29 41.79 -24.54
C PRO A 388 21.54 41.84 -25.44
N ARG A 389 21.47 42.51 -26.58
CA ARG A 389 22.50 42.45 -27.64
C ARG A 389 23.74 43.33 -27.36
N LEU A 390 23.76 44.02 -26.23
CA LEU A 390 24.84 44.90 -25.76
C LEU A 390 26.17 44.16 -25.57
N ASP A 391 26.15 42.92 -25.08
CA ASP A 391 27.38 42.12 -24.87
C ASP A 391 28.09 41.71 -26.18
N SER A 392 27.56 42.07 -27.36
CA SER A 392 28.12 41.73 -28.67
C SER A 392 28.85 42.87 -29.40
N PHE A 393 28.99 44.05 -28.76
CA PHE A 393 29.91 45.10 -29.19
C PHE A 393 30.91 45.36 -28.06
N GLY A 394 32.18 45.03 -28.27
CA GLY A 394 33.19 44.91 -27.21
C GLY A 394 33.61 46.23 -26.57
N ASN A 395 32.82 46.73 -25.61
CA ASN A 395 33.10 48.00 -24.91
C ASN A 395 32.68 47.93 -23.42
N LEU A 396 33.27 46.97 -22.69
CA LEU A 396 32.88 46.54 -21.34
C LEU A 396 32.87 47.67 -20.28
N SER A 397 33.88 48.54 -20.28
CA SER A 397 34.08 49.58 -19.26
C SER A 397 32.89 50.55 -19.13
N GLY A 398 32.25 50.90 -20.25
CA GLY A 398 31.11 51.81 -20.29
C GLY A 398 29.78 51.21 -19.78
N ALA A 399 29.71 49.89 -19.64
CA ALA A 399 28.58 49.17 -19.06
C ALA A 399 28.78 48.92 -17.56
N GLU A 400 30.01 48.59 -17.15
CA GLU A 400 30.37 48.36 -15.75
C GLU A 400 30.28 49.65 -14.91
N ALA A 401 30.77 50.78 -15.43
CA ALA A 401 30.64 52.08 -14.76
C ALA A 401 29.17 52.48 -14.50
N ARG A 402 28.25 52.14 -15.43
CA ARG A 402 26.81 52.40 -15.26
C ARG A 402 26.14 51.41 -14.31
N ARG A 403 26.62 50.16 -14.22
CA ARG A 403 26.18 49.22 -13.17
C ARG A 403 26.61 49.70 -11.78
N ALA A 404 27.83 50.20 -11.61
CA ALA A 404 28.28 50.78 -10.35
C ALA A 404 27.38 51.96 -9.92
N GLN A 405 27.27 52.99 -10.77
CA GLN A 405 26.44 54.17 -10.46
C GLN A 405 24.94 53.88 -10.24
N SER A 406 24.39 52.83 -10.84
CA SER A 406 23.01 52.40 -10.58
C SER A 406 22.89 51.54 -9.32
N GLY A 407 23.91 50.75 -8.98
CA GLY A 407 24.03 50.04 -7.71
C GLY A 407 24.08 51.00 -6.53
N ASP A 408 25.04 51.92 -6.52
CA ASP A 408 25.23 52.91 -5.44
C ASP A 408 23.94 53.70 -5.19
N ARG A 409 23.30 54.19 -6.27
CA ARG A 409 22.08 55.00 -6.16
C ARG A 409 20.85 54.20 -5.72
N VAL A 410 20.77 52.90 -6.04
CA VAL A 410 19.75 52.01 -5.48
C VAL A 410 20.05 51.73 -4.01
N GLN A 411 21.32 51.65 -3.62
CA GLN A 411 21.75 51.40 -2.25
C GLN A 411 21.50 52.62 -1.34
N ASP A 412 21.76 53.84 -1.81
CA ASP A 412 21.39 55.10 -1.14
C ASP A 412 19.87 55.22 -0.95
N ILE A 413 19.08 54.94 -2.01
CA ILE A 413 17.61 54.93 -1.91
C ILE A 413 17.14 53.83 -0.93
N PHE A 414 17.80 52.67 -0.90
CA PHE A 414 17.53 51.65 0.11
C PHE A 414 17.83 52.17 1.51
N GLN A 415 18.95 52.87 1.70
CA GLN A 415 19.40 53.45 2.96
C GLN A 415 18.38 54.49 3.48
N GLU A 416 17.97 55.45 2.64
CA GLU A 416 16.96 56.46 2.96
C GLU A 416 15.58 55.83 3.22
N CYS A 417 15.14 54.87 2.40
CA CYS A 417 13.88 54.17 2.63
C CYS A 417 13.91 53.34 3.92
N PHE A 418 15.03 52.70 4.28
CA PHE A 418 15.16 51.99 5.55
C PHE A 418 15.11 52.94 6.74
N TYR A 419 15.83 54.07 6.67
CA TYR A 419 15.88 55.06 7.75
C TYR A 419 14.51 55.69 8.00
N ASN A 420 13.78 56.01 6.93
CA ASN A 420 12.41 56.53 7.01
C ASN A 420 11.39 55.46 7.46
N ALA A 421 11.47 54.23 6.96
CA ALA A 421 10.56 53.15 7.36
C ALA A 421 10.74 52.73 8.84
N ALA A 422 11.99 52.72 9.34
CA ALA A 422 12.30 52.44 10.74
C ALA A 422 11.66 53.45 11.71
N SER A 423 11.32 54.67 11.25
CA SER A 423 10.63 55.67 12.05
C SER A 423 9.12 55.41 12.23
N SER A 424 8.47 54.79 11.24
CA SER A 424 7.00 54.74 11.14
C SER A 424 6.37 53.41 11.58
N SER A 425 7.09 52.28 11.52
CA SER A 425 6.53 50.95 11.80
C SER A 425 6.38 50.61 13.30
N LYS A 426 5.68 51.44 14.08
CA LYS A 426 5.35 51.17 15.51
C LYS A 426 4.09 50.31 15.73
N ASN A 427 3.58 49.65 14.68
CA ASN A 427 2.60 48.57 14.81
C ASN A 427 3.24 47.35 15.50
N LYS A 428 3.10 47.31 16.84
CA LYS A 428 3.54 46.19 17.68
C LYS A 428 2.81 44.92 17.24
N MET A 429 3.52 43.95 16.68
CA MET A 429 2.95 42.63 16.41
C MET A 429 2.67 41.88 17.72
N PHE A 430 1.50 41.23 17.80
CA PHE A 430 1.07 40.42 18.94
C PHE A 430 0.54 39.07 18.48
N VAL A 431 0.75 38.06 19.32
CA VAL A 431 0.26 36.69 19.18
C VAL A 431 -0.80 36.37 20.24
N PHE A 432 -1.78 35.56 19.88
CA PHE A 432 -2.75 35.03 20.84
C PHE A 432 -2.27 33.68 21.41
N LYS A 433 -1.91 33.71 22.69
CA LYS A 433 -1.50 32.55 23.48
C LYS A 433 -2.65 32.15 24.40
N ARG A 434 -3.46 31.17 24.00
CA ARG A 434 -4.60 30.65 24.79
C ARG A 434 -5.52 31.77 25.29
N GLY A 435 -5.94 32.65 24.37
CA GLY A 435 -6.80 33.81 24.65
C GLY A 435 -6.10 35.05 25.22
N ARG A 436 -4.82 34.98 25.61
CA ARG A 436 -4.05 36.16 26.08
C ARG A 436 -3.16 36.71 24.97
N GLN A 437 -3.14 38.04 24.84
CA GLN A 437 -2.30 38.75 23.89
C GLN A 437 -0.86 38.90 24.45
N GLU A 438 0.13 38.31 23.80
CA GLU A 438 1.56 38.52 24.10
C GLU A 438 2.26 39.19 22.90
N ARG A 439 3.25 40.06 23.14
CA ARG A 439 4.02 40.68 22.06
C ARG A 439 4.89 39.64 21.35
N VAL A 440 4.98 39.70 20.02
CA VAL A 440 5.96 38.92 19.24
C VAL A 440 7.37 39.38 19.64
N ALA A 441 8.18 38.43 20.10
CA ALA A 441 9.55 38.67 20.54
C ALA A 441 10.47 37.63 19.90
N PHE A 442 11.42 38.09 19.08
CA PHE A 442 12.35 37.28 18.31
C PHE A 442 13.09 36.27 19.21
N ASP A 443 13.69 36.77 20.28
CA ASP A 443 14.54 36.01 21.21
C ASP A 443 13.75 34.90 21.90
N LYS A 444 12.45 35.13 22.16
CA LYS A 444 11.55 34.18 22.83
C LYS A 444 11.13 33.02 21.91
N ILE A 445 11.06 33.26 20.60
CA ILE A 445 10.86 32.21 19.60
C ILE A 445 12.18 31.45 19.41
N THR A 446 13.27 32.17 19.17
CA THR A 446 14.61 31.59 18.96
C THR A 446 15.06 30.73 20.14
N ALA A 447 14.97 31.23 21.37
CA ALA A 447 15.33 30.49 22.59
C ALA A 447 14.43 29.27 22.86
N ARG A 448 13.26 29.18 22.24
CA ARG A 448 12.47 27.94 22.25
C ARG A 448 12.98 26.94 21.20
N ILE A 449 13.28 27.39 19.98
CA ILE A 449 13.80 26.51 18.92
C ILE A 449 15.16 25.95 19.35
N ILE A 450 16.04 26.77 19.94
CA ILE A 450 17.33 26.34 20.54
C ILE A 450 17.14 25.19 21.54
N LYS A 451 16.12 25.26 22.42
CA LYS A 451 15.83 24.18 23.40
C LYS A 451 15.39 22.86 22.76
N LEU A 452 15.05 22.84 21.48
CA LEU A 452 14.71 21.63 20.72
C LEU A 452 15.88 21.14 19.84
N CYS A 453 17.02 21.85 19.82
CA CYS A 453 18.20 21.50 19.02
C CYS A 453 19.21 20.59 19.75
N TYR A 454 18.84 19.96 20.86
CA TYR A 454 19.75 19.08 21.62
C TYR A 454 20.25 17.91 20.76
N GLY A 455 21.57 17.73 20.68
CA GLY A 455 22.19 16.68 19.88
C GLY A 455 21.95 16.80 18.36
N LEU A 456 21.66 18.00 17.85
CA LEU A 456 21.69 18.32 16.42
C LEU A 456 23.00 19.05 16.08
N ASP A 457 23.46 18.97 14.83
CA ASP A 457 24.67 19.69 14.41
C ASP A 457 24.39 21.20 14.24
N MET A 458 24.80 21.97 15.25
CA MET A 458 24.68 23.43 15.30
C MET A 458 25.58 24.18 14.31
N ASN A 459 26.52 23.51 13.62
CA ASN A 459 27.28 24.11 12.52
C ASN A 459 26.39 24.32 11.27
N PHE A 460 25.37 23.46 11.09
CA PHE A 460 24.46 23.51 9.95
C PHE A 460 23.02 23.92 10.34
N VAL A 461 22.61 23.66 11.59
CA VAL A 461 21.29 24.03 12.13
C VAL A 461 21.35 25.39 12.82
N ASP A 462 20.92 26.43 12.12
CA ASP A 462 20.67 27.79 12.63
C ASP A 462 19.19 27.99 13.04
N PRO A 463 18.87 28.15 14.34
CA PRO A 463 17.53 28.48 14.85
C PRO A 463 17.09 29.93 14.63
N ALA A 464 18.02 30.87 14.49
CA ALA A 464 17.73 32.27 14.22
C ALA A 464 17.24 32.44 12.78
N GLN A 465 17.85 31.77 11.80
CA GLN A 465 17.36 31.75 10.41
C GLN A 465 15.95 31.14 10.28
N VAL A 466 15.61 30.10 11.06
CA VAL A 466 14.22 29.62 11.14
C VAL A 466 13.32 30.71 11.72
N THR A 467 13.71 31.36 12.81
CA THR A 467 12.92 32.42 13.46
C THR A 467 12.68 33.64 12.56
N GLN A 468 13.70 34.07 11.81
CA GLN A 468 13.60 35.16 10.82
C GLN A 468 12.54 34.84 9.75
N LYS A 469 12.61 33.64 9.16
CA LYS A 469 11.65 33.19 8.15
C LYS A 469 10.23 33.09 8.71
N VAL A 470 10.06 32.50 9.89
CA VAL A 470 8.75 32.41 10.56
C VAL A 470 8.14 33.79 10.77
N ILE A 471 8.91 34.76 11.28
CA ILE A 471 8.42 36.12 11.52
C ILE A 471 8.05 36.84 10.21
N SER A 472 8.72 36.54 9.08
CA SER A 472 8.32 37.09 7.78
C SER A 472 6.95 36.60 7.27
N GLY A 473 6.44 35.48 7.81
CA GLY A 473 5.10 34.95 7.55
C GLY A 473 4.05 35.26 8.63
N VAL A 474 4.39 36.02 9.68
CA VAL A 474 3.48 36.33 10.80
C VAL A 474 2.57 37.52 10.48
N TYR A 475 1.26 37.30 10.62
CA TYR A 475 0.23 38.34 10.58
C TYR A 475 -0.24 38.75 11.99
N LEU A 476 -0.87 39.92 12.08
CA LEU A 476 -1.48 40.42 13.32
C LEU A 476 -2.60 39.49 13.80
N GLY A 477 -2.47 38.97 15.02
CA GLY A 477 -3.47 38.09 15.62
C GLY A 477 -3.25 36.59 15.40
N VAL A 478 -2.14 36.17 14.80
CA VAL A 478 -1.79 34.74 14.70
C VAL A 478 -1.69 34.10 16.10
N THR A 479 -2.19 32.87 16.24
CA THR A 479 -2.11 32.12 17.50
C THR A 479 -0.73 31.48 17.69
N THR A 480 -0.41 31.10 18.93
CA THR A 480 0.82 30.34 19.21
C THR A 480 0.83 28.94 18.60
N VAL A 481 -0.31 28.39 18.19
CA VAL A 481 -0.40 27.06 17.57
C VAL A 481 -0.09 27.15 16.07
N GLU A 482 -0.63 28.16 15.38
CA GLU A 482 -0.30 28.46 13.98
C GLU A 482 1.18 28.87 13.83
N LEU A 483 1.71 29.67 14.76
CA LEU A 483 3.13 30.03 14.82
C LEU A 483 4.05 28.80 14.96
N ASP A 484 3.65 27.82 15.79
CA ASP A 484 4.39 26.58 15.99
C ASP A 484 4.35 25.68 14.75
N ASN A 485 3.21 25.61 14.06
CA ASN A 485 3.07 24.87 12.80
C ASN A 485 3.91 25.51 11.69
N LEU A 486 3.85 26.83 11.53
CA LEU A 486 4.69 27.58 10.58
C LEU A 486 6.18 27.40 10.86
N ALA A 487 6.59 27.32 12.13
CA ALA A 487 7.97 27.04 12.51
C ALA A 487 8.40 25.60 12.18
N ALA A 488 7.53 24.61 12.39
CA ALA A 488 7.79 23.23 12.00
C ALA A 488 7.89 23.08 10.47
N GLU A 489 6.98 23.70 9.71
CA GLU A 489 6.98 23.70 8.24
C GLU A 489 8.21 24.43 7.67
N THR A 490 8.56 25.60 8.22
CA THR A 490 9.77 26.34 7.84
C THR A 490 11.04 25.52 8.05
N ALA A 491 11.15 24.82 9.19
CA ALA A 491 12.24 23.89 9.44
C ALA A 491 12.21 22.70 8.46
N ALA A 492 11.04 22.13 8.16
CA ALA A 492 10.91 21.01 7.23
C ALA A 492 11.35 21.39 5.79
N TYR A 493 11.07 22.60 5.31
CA TYR A 493 11.61 23.11 4.04
C TYR A 493 13.15 23.22 4.04
N MET A 494 13.76 23.41 5.21
CA MET A 494 15.22 23.53 5.39
C MET A 494 15.94 22.18 5.51
N THR A 495 15.22 21.05 5.47
CA THR A 495 15.81 19.69 5.32
C THR A 495 16.74 19.59 4.11
N THR A 496 16.51 20.38 3.05
CA THR A 496 17.39 20.47 1.88
C THR A 496 18.78 21.06 2.14
N LYS A 497 19.03 21.60 3.35
CA LYS A 497 20.36 22.02 3.82
C LYS A 497 21.06 20.96 4.66
N HIS A 498 20.34 20.34 5.60
CA HIS A 498 20.87 19.39 6.58
C HIS A 498 19.74 18.48 7.09
N PRO A 499 19.94 17.15 7.28
CA PRO A 499 18.85 16.24 7.65
C PRO A 499 18.26 16.55 9.04
N ASP A 500 19.06 17.10 9.96
CA ASP A 500 18.61 17.47 11.30
C ASP A 500 17.48 18.51 11.32
N TYR A 501 17.32 19.31 10.25
CA TYR A 501 16.17 20.20 10.13
C TYR A 501 14.84 19.44 10.08
N ALA A 502 14.79 18.20 9.57
CA ALA A 502 13.61 17.34 9.63
C ALA A 502 13.34 16.79 11.04
N ILE A 503 14.39 16.65 11.87
CA ILE A 503 14.28 16.28 13.29
C ILE A 503 13.80 17.50 14.09
N LEU A 504 14.39 18.68 13.88
CA LEU A 504 13.96 19.93 14.51
C LEU A 504 12.50 20.27 14.18
N ALA A 505 12.10 20.14 12.91
CA ALA A 505 10.71 20.29 12.46
C ALA A 505 9.76 19.36 13.21
N ALA A 506 10.12 18.08 13.36
CA ALA A 506 9.35 17.12 14.15
C ALA A 506 9.25 17.57 15.62
N ARG A 507 10.39 17.90 16.24
CA ARG A 507 10.44 18.32 17.66
C ARG A 507 9.60 19.56 17.93
N ILE A 508 9.52 20.51 17.00
CA ILE A 508 8.62 21.67 17.10
C ILE A 508 7.15 21.22 17.05
N ALA A 509 6.77 20.38 16.09
CA ALA A 509 5.39 19.89 15.95
C ALA A 509 4.95 19.01 17.14
N ILE A 510 5.82 18.13 17.64
CA ILE A 510 5.60 17.30 18.83
C ILE A 510 5.54 18.16 20.09
N SER A 511 6.40 19.18 20.21
CA SER A 511 6.32 20.19 21.29
C SER A 511 5.02 20.98 21.27
N ASN A 512 4.38 21.14 20.10
CA ASN A 512 3.03 21.71 19.97
C ASN A 512 1.97 20.70 20.45
N LEU A 513 1.99 19.46 19.93
CA LEU A 513 1.07 18.39 20.34
C LEU A 513 1.10 18.15 21.86
N HIS A 514 2.29 18.14 22.47
CA HIS A 514 2.50 17.95 23.91
C HIS A 514 1.89 19.04 24.80
N LYS A 515 1.53 20.19 24.25
CA LYS A 515 0.84 21.27 24.99
C LYS A 515 -0.68 21.15 24.93
N GLU A 516 -1.19 20.65 23.81
CA GLU A 516 -2.63 20.58 23.52
C GLU A 516 -3.25 19.20 23.84
N THR A 517 -2.42 18.20 24.18
CA THR A 517 -2.83 16.87 24.70
C THR A 517 -2.56 16.72 26.20
N LYS A 518 -3.41 15.97 26.92
CA LYS A 518 -3.12 15.52 28.30
C LYS A 518 -1.81 14.71 28.33
N LYS A 519 -1.15 14.65 29.49
CA LYS A 519 0.09 13.87 29.67
C LYS A 519 -0.19 12.43 30.13
N VAL A 520 -1.13 12.22 31.05
CA VAL A 520 -1.38 10.91 31.67
C VAL A 520 -2.15 10.01 30.70
N PHE A 521 -1.66 8.79 30.47
CA PHE A 521 -2.23 7.86 29.48
C PHE A 521 -3.61 7.35 29.90
N SER A 522 -3.79 6.94 31.16
CA SER A 522 -5.10 6.49 31.64
C SER A 522 -6.18 7.57 31.51
N GLN A 523 -5.84 8.85 31.73
CA GLN A 523 -6.78 9.96 31.55
C GLN A 523 -7.20 10.16 30.09
N VAL A 524 -6.31 9.91 29.12
CA VAL A 524 -6.65 9.96 27.68
C VAL A 524 -7.52 8.76 27.30
N ILE A 525 -7.22 7.56 27.82
CA ILE A 525 -8.06 6.37 27.63
C ILE A 525 -9.46 6.57 28.25
N GLU A 526 -9.57 7.22 29.41
CA GLU A 526 -10.85 7.55 30.05
C GLU A 526 -11.66 8.59 29.26
N ASP A 527 -11.01 9.62 28.69
CA ASP A 527 -11.66 10.58 27.77
C ASP A 527 -12.18 9.89 26.50
N LEU A 528 -11.36 9.02 25.89
CA LEU A 528 -11.70 8.29 24.66
C LEU A 528 -12.80 7.24 24.89
N TYR A 529 -12.83 6.63 26.09
CA TYR A 529 -13.87 5.68 26.50
C TYR A 529 -15.21 6.37 26.77
N ARG A 530 -15.19 7.48 27.53
CA ARG A 530 -16.40 8.25 27.87
C ARG A 530 -16.82 9.25 26.79
N TYR A 531 -16.33 9.13 25.57
CA TYR A 531 -16.70 10.04 24.48
C TYR A 531 -18.19 9.92 24.14
N ILE A 532 -18.89 11.05 24.19
CA ILE A 532 -20.28 11.21 23.76
C ILE A 532 -20.27 12.03 22.48
N ASN A 533 -20.96 11.55 21.44
CA ASN A 533 -21.02 12.26 20.17
C ASN A 533 -21.86 13.55 20.34
N PRO A 534 -21.28 14.76 20.17
CA PRO A 534 -21.95 16.02 20.47
C PRO A 534 -23.14 16.34 19.55
N LYS A 535 -23.31 15.61 18.43
CA LYS A 535 -24.44 15.77 17.51
C LYS A 535 -25.62 14.84 17.80
N THR A 536 -25.42 13.76 18.55
CA THR A 536 -26.48 12.77 18.84
C THR A 536 -26.75 12.57 20.33
N GLY A 537 -25.85 13.02 21.21
CA GLY A 537 -25.94 12.78 22.66
C GLY A 537 -25.70 11.33 23.07
N LEU A 538 -25.38 10.44 22.12
CA LEU A 538 -25.14 9.02 22.37
C LEU A 538 -23.67 8.77 22.74
N ALA A 539 -23.45 7.84 23.68
CA ALA A 539 -22.12 7.30 23.95
C ALA A 539 -21.54 6.64 22.70
N ALA A 540 -20.28 6.95 22.40
CA ALA A 540 -19.59 6.56 21.17
C ALA A 540 -18.13 6.21 21.47
N SER A 541 -17.91 5.35 22.47
CA SER A 541 -16.57 4.96 22.95
C SER A 541 -15.62 4.60 21.81
N MET A 542 -14.39 5.11 21.89
CA MET A 542 -13.29 4.75 21.00
C MET A 542 -12.39 3.65 21.58
N ILE A 543 -12.64 3.18 22.80
CA ILE A 543 -11.86 2.14 23.51
C ILE A 543 -12.77 0.95 23.88
N GLY A 544 -12.30 -0.27 23.69
CA GLY A 544 -13.04 -1.48 24.07
C GLY A 544 -13.06 -1.67 25.60
N ASP A 545 -14.19 -2.14 26.14
CA ASP A 545 -14.44 -2.27 27.58
C ASP A 545 -13.32 -3.03 28.33
N GLU A 546 -12.85 -4.15 27.76
CA GLU A 546 -11.74 -4.94 28.31
C GLU A 546 -10.41 -4.16 28.39
N THR A 547 -10.12 -3.33 27.37
CA THR A 547 -8.92 -2.49 27.33
C THR A 547 -9.04 -1.34 28.31
N TYR A 548 -10.22 -0.71 28.42
CA TYR A 548 -10.47 0.30 29.44
C TYR A 548 -10.30 -0.29 30.85
N ALA A 549 -10.86 -1.47 31.12
CA ALA A 549 -10.72 -2.17 32.40
C ALA A 549 -9.24 -2.47 32.74
N ALA A 550 -8.49 -3.07 31.80
CA ALA A 550 -7.06 -3.36 31.99
C ALA A 550 -6.22 -2.09 32.23
N VAL A 551 -6.48 -1.00 31.48
CA VAL A 551 -5.78 0.27 31.68
C VAL A 551 -6.12 0.92 33.03
N MET A 552 -7.38 0.88 33.47
CA MET A 552 -7.75 1.47 34.78
C MET A 552 -7.23 0.63 35.95
N GLN A 553 -7.30 -0.69 35.86
CA GLN A 553 -6.81 -1.63 36.89
C GLN A 553 -5.29 -1.51 37.10
N HIS A 554 -4.54 -1.18 36.06
CA HIS A 554 -3.07 -1.11 36.09
C HIS A 554 -2.52 0.30 35.79
N ALA A 555 -3.34 1.33 36.01
CA ALA A 555 -3.09 2.71 35.59
C ALA A 555 -1.71 3.24 36.00
N ASP A 556 -1.33 3.15 37.27
CA ASP A 556 -0.06 3.70 37.76
C ASP A 556 1.17 3.05 37.10
N ARG A 557 1.12 1.73 36.87
CA ARG A 557 2.20 0.97 36.23
C ARG A 557 2.32 1.29 34.73
N LEU A 558 1.19 1.38 34.03
CA LEU A 558 1.16 1.74 32.61
C LEU A 558 1.52 3.22 32.38
N ASN A 559 1.07 4.13 33.26
CA ASN A 559 1.40 5.55 33.20
C ASN A 559 2.88 5.84 33.46
N SER A 560 3.51 5.11 34.37
CA SER A 560 4.93 5.28 34.74
C SER A 560 5.90 4.59 33.77
N ALA A 561 5.45 3.55 33.05
CA ALA A 561 6.26 2.89 32.01
C ALA A 561 6.48 3.76 30.75
N ILE A 562 5.65 4.79 30.52
CA ILE A 562 5.70 5.58 29.27
C ILE A 562 6.78 6.66 29.31
N ILE A 563 7.69 6.60 28.33
CA ILE A 563 8.77 7.57 28.14
C ILE A 563 8.40 8.54 27.01
N TYR A 564 7.80 9.69 27.36
CA TYR A 564 7.34 10.71 26.40
C TYR A 564 8.45 11.31 25.54
N ASP A 565 9.71 11.25 25.97
CA ASP A 565 10.83 11.75 25.18
C ASP A 565 11.11 10.88 23.93
N ARG A 566 10.63 9.63 23.89
CA ARG A 566 10.63 8.79 22.68
C ARG A 566 9.78 9.39 21.56
N ASP A 567 8.81 10.27 21.84
CA ASP A 567 8.09 10.99 20.78
C ASP A 567 9.05 11.85 19.93
N PHE A 568 10.10 12.43 20.53
CA PHE A 568 11.06 13.29 19.82
C PHE A 568 12.04 12.55 18.90
N GLN A 569 11.90 11.22 18.78
CA GLN A 569 12.66 10.39 17.84
C GLN A 569 12.01 10.29 16.44
N TYR A 570 10.76 10.71 16.26
CA TYR A 570 10.13 10.73 14.94
C TYR A 570 10.69 11.87 14.07
N ASN A 571 10.82 11.64 12.76
CA ASN A 571 11.04 12.73 11.80
C ASN A 571 9.70 13.40 11.43
N TYR A 572 9.76 14.57 10.80
CA TYR A 572 8.56 15.38 10.54
C TYR A 572 7.50 14.65 9.70
N PHE A 573 7.90 13.91 8.67
CA PHE A 573 6.96 13.21 7.78
C PHE A 573 6.34 11.98 8.45
N GLY A 574 7.09 11.25 9.28
CA GLY A 574 6.58 10.14 10.09
C GLY A 574 5.58 10.62 11.14
N PHE A 575 5.93 11.70 11.87
CA PHE A 575 5.00 12.35 12.79
C PHE A 575 3.73 12.86 12.09
N LYS A 576 3.84 13.54 10.94
CA LYS A 576 2.67 14.00 10.17
C LYS A 576 1.83 12.85 9.60
N THR A 577 2.42 11.67 9.39
CA THR A 577 1.67 10.46 9.02
C THR A 577 0.83 9.96 10.19
N LEU A 578 1.40 9.91 11.40
CA LEU A 578 0.66 9.59 12.63
C LEU A 578 -0.46 10.62 12.92
N GLU A 579 -0.13 11.91 12.88
CA GLU A 579 -1.02 13.05 13.13
C GLU A 579 -2.25 13.05 12.21
N ARG A 580 -2.07 12.68 10.93
CA ARG A 580 -3.15 12.61 9.95
C ARG A 580 -4.15 11.51 10.27
N SER A 581 -3.67 10.26 10.43
CA SER A 581 -4.54 9.08 10.31
C SER A 581 -4.57 8.14 11.52
N TYR A 582 -3.56 8.15 12.39
CA TYR A 582 -3.37 7.10 13.40
C TYR A 582 -3.77 7.53 14.82
N LEU A 583 -3.41 8.75 15.23
CA LEU A 583 -3.73 9.25 16.58
C LEU A 583 -5.23 9.51 16.71
N LEU A 584 -5.89 8.94 17.72
CA LEU A 584 -7.32 9.12 17.98
C LEU A 584 -7.67 10.56 18.34
N LYS A 585 -8.90 10.97 17.98
CA LYS A 585 -9.34 12.36 17.96
C LYS A 585 -10.71 12.53 18.64
N ILE A 586 -10.81 13.52 19.53
CA ILE A 586 -12.04 13.97 20.18
C ILE A 586 -12.43 15.30 19.53
N ASP A 587 -13.66 15.41 19.02
CA ASP A 587 -14.17 16.60 18.31
C ASP A 587 -13.23 17.14 17.21
N GLY A 588 -12.56 16.22 16.50
CA GLY A 588 -11.56 16.53 15.46
C GLY A 588 -10.17 16.93 15.98
N LYS A 589 -10.02 17.22 17.27
CA LYS A 589 -8.73 17.51 17.93
C LYS A 589 -8.04 16.22 18.34
N ILE A 590 -6.71 16.17 18.26
CA ILE A 590 -5.94 14.99 18.66
C ILE A 590 -5.95 14.83 20.18
N ALA A 591 -6.29 13.62 20.65
CA ALA A 591 -6.23 13.27 22.07
C ALA A 591 -4.96 12.46 22.40
N GLU A 592 -4.56 11.54 21.51
CA GLU A 592 -3.39 10.68 21.72
C GLU A 592 -2.06 11.36 21.36
N ARG A 593 -1.04 11.09 22.18
CA ARG A 593 0.38 11.19 21.78
C ARG A 593 0.81 9.90 21.09
N PRO A 594 1.90 9.87 20.30
CA PRO A 594 2.41 8.62 19.74
C PRO A 594 2.68 7.56 20.83
N GLN A 595 3.24 7.92 21.99
CA GLN A 595 3.36 6.96 23.09
C GLN A 595 2.02 6.39 23.61
N HIS A 596 0.93 7.18 23.59
CA HIS A 596 -0.39 6.70 24.01
C HIS A 596 -0.92 5.65 23.03
N LEU A 597 -0.77 5.91 21.73
CA LEU A 597 -1.11 4.93 20.69
C LEU A 597 -0.32 3.63 20.84
N LEU A 598 1.00 3.72 21.08
CA LEU A 598 1.84 2.52 21.24
C LEU A 598 1.47 1.70 22.49
N MET A 599 1.16 2.37 23.62
CA MET A 599 0.70 1.66 24.82
C MET A 599 -0.72 1.09 24.64
N ARG A 600 -1.64 1.81 23.97
CA ARG A 600 -2.97 1.28 23.61
C ARG A 600 -2.84 0.03 22.74
N VAL A 601 -1.96 0.02 21.75
CA VAL A 601 -1.73 -1.16 20.90
C VAL A 601 -1.18 -2.32 21.72
N ALA A 602 -0.20 -2.08 22.59
CA ALA A 602 0.39 -3.13 23.41
C ALA A 602 -0.62 -3.75 24.40
N VAL A 603 -1.41 -2.94 25.10
CA VAL A 603 -2.50 -3.41 25.97
C VAL A 603 -3.65 -4.05 25.16
N GLY A 604 -3.93 -3.55 23.95
CA GLY A 604 -4.93 -4.13 23.05
C GLY A 604 -4.59 -5.52 22.51
N ILE A 605 -3.31 -5.91 22.56
CA ILE A 605 -2.84 -7.28 22.21
C ILE A 605 -2.82 -8.16 23.47
N TRP A 606 -2.22 -7.67 24.55
CA TRP A 606 -1.91 -8.46 25.75
C TRP A 606 -2.96 -8.42 26.87
N GLY A 607 -3.93 -7.50 26.79
CA GLY A 607 -4.98 -7.30 27.78
C GLY A 607 -4.41 -7.08 29.18
N GLN A 608 -4.76 -7.99 30.10
CA GLN A 608 -4.31 -7.95 31.49
C GLN A 608 -2.85 -8.39 31.69
N ASN A 609 -2.16 -8.92 30.67
CA ASN A 609 -0.73 -9.25 30.78
C ASN A 609 0.13 -7.99 30.60
N VAL A 610 0.21 -7.19 31.68
CA VAL A 610 0.92 -5.91 31.73
C VAL A 610 2.43 -6.06 31.50
N ASP A 611 3.03 -7.20 31.87
CA ASP A 611 4.46 -7.45 31.64
C ASP A 611 4.77 -7.52 30.14
N LYS A 612 3.98 -8.30 29.38
CA LYS A 612 4.12 -8.39 27.93
C LYS A 612 3.62 -7.16 27.18
N ALA A 613 2.65 -6.43 27.72
CA ALA A 613 2.30 -5.10 27.22
C ALA A 613 3.47 -4.11 27.35
N ILE A 614 4.17 -4.07 28.50
CA ILE A 614 5.31 -3.17 28.71
C ILE A 614 6.53 -3.60 27.88
N GLU A 615 6.80 -4.90 27.72
CA GLU A 615 7.83 -5.44 26.81
C GLU A 615 7.55 -4.97 25.36
N THR A 616 6.33 -5.17 24.87
CA THR A 616 5.89 -4.76 23.53
C THR A 616 5.98 -3.25 23.35
N TYR A 617 5.47 -2.45 24.30
CA TYR A 617 5.52 -1.00 24.26
C TYR A 617 6.95 -0.48 24.16
N ASN A 618 7.90 -1.03 24.92
CA ASN A 618 9.29 -0.58 24.89
C ASN A 618 9.91 -0.79 23.49
N PHE A 619 9.90 -2.02 22.98
CA PHE A 619 10.54 -2.29 21.69
C PHE A 619 9.83 -1.65 20.49
N MET A 620 8.51 -1.39 20.56
CA MET A 620 7.81 -0.58 19.56
C MET A 620 8.17 0.91 19.66
N SER A 621 8.26 1.48 20.88
CA SER A 621 8.60 2.91 21.06
C SER A 621 10.09 3.23 20.86
N GLU A 622 10.95 2.22 20.97
CA GLU A 622 12.37 2.25 20.54
C GLU A 622 12.55 1.88 19.06
N LYS A 623 11.44 1.67 18.33
CA LYS A 623 11.37 1.41 16.88
C LYS A 623 12.05 0.14 16.38
N PHE A 624 12.30 -0.88 17.23
CA PHE A 624 12.83 -2.17 16.77
C PHE A 624 11.87 -2.89 15.80
N PHE A 625 10.56 -2.70 15.98
CA PHE A 625 9.52 -3.17 15.07
C PHE A 625 8.27 -2.29 15.13
N THR A 626 7.35 -2.51 14.18
CA THR A 626 5.97 -2.02 14.29
C THR A 626 4.99 -3.03 13.70
N HIS A 627 3.84 -3.18 14.35
CA HIS A 627 2.69 -3.85 13.77
C HIS A 627 2.14 -3.10 12.55
N ALA A 628 1.37 -3.79 11.71
CA ALA A 628 0.72 -3.21 10.55
C ALA A 628 -0.40 -2.22 10.91
N SER A 629 -0.78 -1.38 9.95
CA SER A 629 -1.69 -0.26 10.18
C SER A 629 -3.04 -0.62 10.82
N PRO A 630 -3.74 -1.71 10.46
CA PRO A 630 -5.01 -2.08 11.10
C PRO A 630 -4.85 -2.37 12.59
N THR A 631 -3.75 -3.04 12.98
CA THR A 631 -3.38 -3.19 14.39
C THR A 631 -3.17 -1.83 15.06
N LEU A 632 -2.42 -0.91 14.46
CA LEU A 632 -2.19 0.43 15.01
C LEU A 632 -3.47 1.28 15.14
N PHE A 633 -4.40 1.15 14.19
CA PHE A 633 -5.69 1.84 14.21
C PHE A 633 -6.64 1.25 15.25
N ASN A 634 -6.77 -0.08 15.30
CA ASN A 634 -7.93 -0.74 15.89
C ASN A 634 -7.63 -1.55 17.16
N ALA A 635 -6.36 -1.85 17.47
CA ALA A 635 -6.02 -2.49 18.75
C ALA A 635 -6.48 -1.62 19.93
N GLY A 636 -7.15 -2.25 20.89
CA GLY A 636 -7.75 -1.60 22.05
C GLY A 636 -9.05 -0.83 21.80
N THR A 637 -9.61 -0.87 20.58
CA THR A 637 -10.91 -0.25 20.24
C THR A 637 -12.07 -1.26 20.37
N PRO A 638 -13.36 -0.84 20.35
CA PRO A 638 -14.50 -1.74 20.62
C PRO A 638 -14.72 -2.89 19.62
N ARG A 639 -14.09 -2.86 18.44
CA ARG A 639 -14.09 -3.96 17.46
C ARG A 639 -12.69 -4.07 16.82
N PRO A 640 -11.73 -4.72 17.50
CA PRO A 640 -10.32 -4.70 17.12
C PRO A 640 -10.04 -5.62 15.92
N GLN A 641 -10.43 -5.19 14.71
CA GLN A 641 -9.99 -5.84 13.48
C GLN A 641 -8.53 -5.42 13.22
N MET A 642 -7.60 -6.34 13.38
CA MET A 642 -6.14 -6.09 13.41
C MET A 642 -5.37 -6.74 12.26
N SER A 643 -5.96 -7.75 11.60
CA SER A 643 -5.40 -8.42 10.42
C SER A 643 -5.41 -7.51 9.18
N SER A 644 -4.50 -7.70 8.23
CA SER A 644 -4.28 -6.74 7.13
C SER A 644 -4.81 -7.15 5.76
N CYS A 645 -4.85 -8.45 5.47
CA CYS A 645 -5.29 -8.98 4.19
C CYS A 645 -6.09 -10.26 4.38
N PHE A 646 -6.98 -10.52 3.42
CA PHE A 646 -7.83 -11.70 3.36
C PHE A 646 -7.71 -12.37 1.99
N LEU A 647 -7.70 -13.71 1.96
CA LEU A 647 -7.68 -14.50 0.72
C LEU A 647 -8.98 -15.28 0.59
N LEU A 648 -9.68 -15.09 -0.52
CA LEU A 648 -10.97 -15.71 -0.81
C LEU A 648 -10.89 -16.63 -2.03
N THR A 649 -11.55 -17.77 -1.91
CA THR A 649 -12.00 -18.58 -3.05
C THR A 649 -13.44 -18.22 -3.36
N MET A 650 -13.73 -17.95 -4.63
CA MET A 650 -15.10 -17.76 -5.12
C MET A 650 -15.94 -19.00 -4.81
N LYS A 651 -17.00 -18.85 -4.00
CA LYS A 651 -17.71 -19.99 -3.39
C LYS A 651 -18.20 -21.04 -4.40
N ASP A 652 -18.79 -20.60 -5.51
CA ASP A 652 -19.35 -21.46 -6.56
C ASP A 652 -19.53 -20.69 -7.90
N ASP A 653 -19.63 -21.42 -9.02
CA ASP A 653 -19.94 -20.90 -10.37
C ASP A 653 -21.46 -20.71 -10.58
N SER A 654 -22.06 -20.00 -9.64
CA SER A 654 -23.49 -19.66 -9.61
C SER A 654 -23.72 -18.22 -9.13
N ILE A 655 -24.89 -17.67 -9.43
CA ILE A 655 -25.25 -16.31 -8.99
C ILE A 655 -25.26 -16.21 -7.46
N GLU A 656 -25.67 -17.26 -6.76
CA GLU A 656 -25.64 -17.32 -5.29
C GLU A 656 -24.20 -17.30 -4.76
N GLY A 657 -23.33 -18.19 -5.25
CA GLY A 657 -21.91 -18.21 -4.88
C GLY A 657 -21.18 -16.90 -5.16
N ILE A 658 -21.47 -16.26 -6.31
CA ILE A 658 -20.92 -14.96 -6.70
C ILE A 658 -21.39 -13.84 -5.75
N TYR A 659 -22.69 -13.77 -5.44
CA TYR A 659 -23.22 -12.69 -4.61
C TYR A 659 -22.90 -12.86 -3.12
N ASP A 660 -22.79 -14.09 -2.61
CA ASP A 660 -22.28 -14.32 -1.26
C ASP A 660 -20.77 -14.00 -1.16
N THR A 661 -19.97 -14.37 -2.18
CA THR A 661 -18.56 -13.94 -2.24
C THR A 661 -18.43 -12.41 -2.27
N LEU A 662 -19.28 -11.72 -3.04
CA LEU A 662 -19.34 -10.25 -3.09
C LEU A 662 -19.73 -9.62 -1.73
N LYS A 663 -20.69 -10.22 -1.02
CA LYS A 663 -21.13 -9.83 0.34
C LYS A 663 -20.00 -10.02 1.36
N THR A 664 -19.27 -11.14 1.30
CA THR A 664 -18.08 -11.39 2.12
C THR A 664 -16.99 -10.35 1.84
N CYS A 665 -16.72 -10.03 0.57
CA CYS A 665 -15.80 -8.95 0.19
C CYS A 665 -16.24 -7.57 0.72
N ALA A 666 -17.53 -7.25 0.66
CA ALA A 666 -18.05 -5.98 1.18
C ALA A 666 -17.91 -5.87 2.71
N MET A 667 -18.15 -6.97 3.45
CA MET A 667 -17.99 -7.01 4.91
C MET A 667 -16.53 -6.89 5.36
N ILE A 668 -15.60 -7.50 4.62
CA ILE A 668 -14.16 -7.35 4.83
C ILE A 668 -13.70 -5.91 4.49
N SER A 669 -14.08 -5.37 3.33
CA SER A 669 -13.71 -4.01 2.92
C SER A 669 -14.22 -2.96 3.91
N LYS A 670 -15.42 -3.14 4.47
CA LYS A 670 -16.00 -2.28 5.51
C LYS A 670 -15.11 -2.16 6.76
N THR A 671 -14.31 -3.19 7.05
CA THR A 671 -13.36 -3.21 8.18
C THR A 671 -11.91 -2.94 7.75
N ALA A 672 -11.69 -2.36 6.58
CA ALA A 672 -10.39 -1.94 6.05
C ALA A 672 -9.40 -3.07 5.66
N GLY A 673 -9.88 -4.30 5.50
CA GLY A 673 -9.11 -5.42 4.95
C GLY A 673 -8.88 -5.30 3.44
N GLY A 674 -7.63 -5.52 3.00
CA GLY A 674 -7.32 -5.75 1.58
C GLY A 674 -7.65 -7.18 1.16
N ILE A 675 -8.04 -7.40 -0.10
CA ILE A 675 -8.51 -8.72 -0.57
C ILE A 675 -7.65 -9.25 -1.73
N GLY A 676 -7.31 -10.53 -1.68
CA GLY A 676 -7.06 -11.35 -2.87
C GLY A 676 -8.23 -12.31 -3.10
N LEU A 677 -8.74 -12.42 -4.32
CA LEU A 677 -9.85 -13.30 -4.69
C LEU A 677 -9.47 -14.11 -5.93
N ASN A 678 -9.50 -15.45 -5.86
CA ASN A 678 -9.44 -16.29 -7.06
C ASN A 678 -10.84 -16.44 -7.68
N ILE A 679 -10.87 -16.44 -9.01
CA ILE A 679 -12.10 -16.52 -9.83
C ILE A 679 -12.01 -17.61 -10.90
N HIS A 680 -11.06 -18.55 -10.76
CA HIS A 680 -10.71 -19.57 -11.76
C HIS A 680 -11.86 -20.52 -12.11
N ASN A 681 -12.84 -20.65 -11.23
CA ASN A 681 -14.02 -21.51 -11.38
C ASN A 681 -15.17 -20.89 -12.19
N ILE A 682 -15.22 -19.55 -12.33
CA ILE A 682 -16.35 -18.89 -12.99
C ILE A 682 -16.33 -19.15 -14.50
N ARG A 683 -17.46 -19.59 -15.07
CA ARG A 683 -17.54 -19.97 -16.48
C ARG A 683 -17.30 -18.80 -17.43
N ALA A 684 -16.46 -19.04 -18.44
CA ALA A 684 -16.07 -18.07 -19.45
C ALA A 684 -17.25 -17.59 -20.33
N SER A 685 -17.04 -16.54 -21.11
CA SER A 685 -18.01 -16.00 -22.06
C SER A 685 -18.43 -17.05 -23.11
N GLY A 686 -19.73 -17.10 -23.45
CA GLY A 686 -20.29 -18.09 -24.38
C GLY A 686 -20.45 -19.51 -23.81
N SER A 687 -20.22 -19.71 -22.51
CA SER A 687 -20.50 -20.99 -21.82
C SER A 687 -21.99 -21.17 -21.57
N TYR A 688 -22.51 -22.39 -21.65
CA TYR A 688 -23.93 -22.67 -21.47
C TYR A 688 -24.39 -22.45 -20.01
N ILE A 689 -25.65 -22.02 -19.84
CA ILE A 689 -26.31 -21.91 -18.54
C ILE A 689 -27.55 -22.82 -18.52
N ALA A 690 -27.38 -23.99 -17.90
CA ALA A 690 -28.49 -24.89 -17.58
C ALA A 690 -29.54 -24.15 -16.71
N GLY A 691 -30.82 -24.50 -16.89
CA GLY A 691 -31.95 -23.85 -16.21
C GLY A 691 -32.46 -22.59 -16.93
N THR A 692 -31.59 -21.64 -17.29
CA THR A 692 -32.02 -20.43 -18.03
C THR A 692 -32.02 -20.60 -19.55
N ASN A 693 -31.36 -21.65 -20.07
CA ASN A 693 -31.13 -21.88 -21.50
C ASN A 693 -30.42 -20.72 -22.22
N GLY A 694 -29.65 -19.92 -21.47
CA GLY A 694 -28.84 -18.82 -21.98
C GLY A 694 -27.36 -19.16 -22.06
N TYR A 695 -26.55 -18.14 -22.37
CA TYR A 695 -25.09 -18.20 -22.38
C TYR A 695 -24.50 -17.19 -21.39
N SER A 696 -23.34 -17.53 -20.81
CA SER A 696 -22.58 -16.67 -19.91
C SER A 696 -22.01 -15.47 -20.65
N ASN A 697 -21.98 -14.32 -19.98
CA ASN A 697 -21.29 -13.11 -20.42
C ASN A 697 -19.82 -13.05 -19.93
N GLY A 698 -19.34 -14.12 -19.27
CA GLY A 698 -17.97 -14.25 -18.79
C GLY A 698 -17.62 -13.42 -17.55
N LEU A 699 -16.32 -13.32 -17.27
CA LEU A 699 -15.79 -12.63 -16.08
C LEU A 699 -16.07 -11.12 -16.08
N ILE A 700 -16.13 -10.49 -17.25
CA ILE A 700 -16.05 -9.02 -17.39
C ILE A 700 -17.22 -8.28 -16.71
N PRO A 701 -18.50 -8.68 -16.88
CA PRO A 701 -19.60 -8.02 -16.18
C PRO A 701 -19.58 -8.29 -14.67
N MET A 702 -19.22 -9.51 -14.24
CA MET A 702 -19.07 -9.85 -12.82
C MET A 702 -18.02 -8.95 -12.15
N LEU A 703 -16.85 -8.81 -12.77
CA LEU A 703 -15.76 -8.00 -12.24
C LEU A 703 -16.12 -6.51 -12.16
N ARG A 704 -17.03 -6.00 -13.01
CA ARG A 704 -17.56 -4.64 -12.85
C ARG A 704 -18.48 -4.47 -11.64
N VAL A 705 -19.18 -5.53 -11.20
CA VAL A 705 -19.92 -5.51 -9.92
C VAL A 705 -18.94 -5.43 -8.75
N PHE A 706 -17.89 -6.26 -8.74
CA PHE A 706 -16.83 -6.18 -7.71
C PHE A 706 -16.12 -4.82 -7.70
N ASN A 707 -15.81 -4.24 -8.87
CA ASN A 707 -15.24 -2.91 -8.99
C ASN A 707 -16.13 -1.84 -8.34
N ASN A 708 -17.43 -1.86 -8.64
CA ASN A 708 -18.37 -0.90 -8.07
C ASN A 708 -18.55 -1.09 -6.56
N THR A 709 -18.51 -2.32 -6.05
CA THR A 709 -18.50 -2.60 -4.60
C THR A 709 -17.22 -2.09 -3.92
N ALA A 710 -16.03 -2.24 -4.54
CA ALA A 710 -14.78 -1.70 -4.01
C ALA A 710 -14.81 -0.17 -3.88
N ARG A 711 -15.42 0.53 -4.86
CA ARG A 711 -15.67 1.98 -4.81
C ARG A 711 -16.70 2.40 -3.76
N TYR A 712 -17.75 1.59 -3.59
CA TYR A 712 -18.88 1.90 -2.69
C TYR A 712 -18.51 1.76 -1.21
N VAL A 713 -17.64 0.81 -0.86
CA VAL A 713 -17.24 0.53 0.53
C VAL A 713 -15.92 1.23 0.86
N ASP A 714 -15.92 2.57 0.80
CA ASP A 714 -14.75 3.48 0.94
C ASP A 714 -14.22 3.70 2.38
N GLN A 715 -14.49 2.75 3.27
CA GLN A 715 -13.90 2.64 4.60
C GLN A 715 -14.13 3.87 5.51
N GLY A 716 -15.33 4.47 5.42
CA GLY A 716 -15.79 5.47 6.38
C GLY A 716 -15.16 6.84 6.18
N GLY A 717 -15.14 7.33 4.94
CA GLY A 717 -14.65 8.66 4.59
C GLY A 717 -13.21 8.66 4.08
N ASN A 718 -12.90 7.76 3.13
CA ASN A 718 -11.61 7.72 2.42
C ASN A 718 -10.37 7.63 3.33
N LYS A 719 -10.46 6.97 4.49
CA LYS A 719 -9.26 6.61 5.28
C LYS A 719 -8.30 5.72 4.47
N ARG A 720 -8.88 4.83 3.67
CA ARG A 720 -8.27 3.92 2.68
C ARG A 720 -9.37 3.54 1.67
N PRO A 721 -9.13 3.51 0.36
CA PRO A 721 -10.09 2.95 -0.59
C PRO A 721 -10.22 1.41 -0.44
N GLY A 722 -11.37 0.85 -0.81
CA GLY A 722 -11.50 -0.60 -1.02
C GLY A 722 -10.58 -1.06 -2.15
N ALA A 723 -9.84 -2.15 -1.94
CA ALA A 723 -8.81 -2.62 -2.88
C ALA A 723 -8.79 -4.15 -2.93
N PHE A 724 -9.19 -4.73 -4.06
CA PHE A 724 -9.22 -6.17 -4.30
C PHE A 724 -8.29 -6.52 -5.46
N ALA A 725 -7.46 -7.55 -5.30
CA ALA A 725 -6.70 -8.18 -6.38
C ALA A 725 -7.42 -9.45 -6.86
N MET A 726 -7.71 -9.49 -8.15
CA MET A 726 -8.37 -10.61 -8.81
C MET A 726 -7.31 -11.54 -9.42
N TYR A 727 -7.36 -12.82 -9.08
CA TYR A 727 -6.42 -13.84 -9.51
C TYR A 727 -7.06 -14.74 -10.56
N LEU A 728 -6.39 -14.90 -11.71
CA LEU A 728 -6.81 -15.77 -12.81
C LEU A 728 -5.64 -16.65 -13.29
N GLU A 729 -5.90 -17.94 -13.55
CA GLU A 729 -4.93 -18.81 -14.23
C GLU A 729 -4.92 -18.59 -15.75
N PRO A 730 -3.75 -18.60 -16.43
CA PRO A 730 -3.63 -18.19 -17.83
C PRO A 730 -4.28 -19.13 -18.86
N TRP A 731 -4.86 -20.27 -18.44
CA TRP A 731 -5.65 -21.15 -19.31
C TRP A 731 -7.12 -20.74 -19.42
N HIS A 732 -7.60 -19.79 -18.61
CA HIS A 732 -9.01 -19.39 -18.65
C HIS A 732 -9.37 -18.68 -19.96
N ALA A 733 -10.51 -19.01 -20.58
CA ALA A 733 -10.84 -18.51 -21.92
C ALA A 733 -11.05 -16.99 -22.03
N ASP A 734 -11.48 -16.30 -20.95
CA ASP A 734 -11.61 -14.82 -20.89
C ASP A 734 -10.27 -14.09 -20.55
N VAL A 735 -9.12 -14.76 -20.61
CA VAL A 735 -7.84 -14.20 -20.12
C VAL A 735 -7.38 -12.95 -20.89
N PHE A 736 -7.67 -12.82 -22.19
CA PHE A 736 -7.28 -11.62 -22.95
C PHE A 736 -8.08 -10.39 -22.51
N GLU A 737 -9.39 -10.57 -22.34
CA GLU A 737 -10.31 -9.54 -21.89
C GLU A 737 -10.02 -9.13 -20.43
N PHE A 738 -9.59 -10.08 -19.59
CA PHE A 738 -9.10 -9.84 -18.22
C PHE A 738 -7.85 -8.95 -18.19
N LEU A 739 -6.87 -9.20 -19.06
CA LEU A 739 -5.64 -8.38 -19.17
C LEU A 739 -5.93 -6.93 -19.57
N ASP A 740 -7.05 -6.69 -20.24
CA ASP A 740 -7.46 -5.38 -20.76
C ASP A 740 -8.21 -4.52 -19.72
N LEU A 741 -8.73 -5.12 -18.64
CA LEU A 741 -9.64 -4.47 -17.66
C LEU A 741 -9.10 -3.18 -17.02
N ARG A 742 -7.78 -3.07 -16.85
CA ARG A 742 -7.12 -1.92 -16.21
C ARG A 742 -6.58 -0.89 -17.21
N LYS A 743 -6.58 -1.18 -18.52
CA LYS A 743 -6.07 -0.24 -19.53
C LYS A 743 -6.84 1.08 -19.50
N ASN A 744 -6.12 2.19 -19.68
CA ASN A 744 -6.72 3.52 -19.60
C ASN A 744 -7.70 3.76 -20.77
N THR A 745 -7.32 3.32 -21.97
CA THR A 745 -8.12 3.39 -23.20
C THR A 745 -9.06 2.18 -23.36
N GLY A 746 -10.04 2.30 -24.26
CA GLY A 746 -11.04 1.27 -24.56
C GLY A 746 -12.45 1.65 -24.13
N LYS A 747 -13.38 0.69 -24.22
CA LYS A 747 -14.80 0.87 -23.84
C LYS A 747 -14.97 0.75 -22.32
N GLU A 748 -15.64 1.71 -21.69
CA GLU A 748 -15.83 1.75 -20.24
C GLU A 748 -16.70 0.59 -19.72
N GLU A 749 -17.54 0.03 -20.58
CA GLU A 749 -18.34 -1.17 -20.31
C GLU A 749 -17.50 -2.43 -20.10
N THR A 750 -16.21 -2.39 -20.49
CA THR A 750 -15.22 -3.47 -20.39
C THR A 750 -14.00 -3.06 -19.56
N ARG A 751 -14.17 -2.17 -18.56
CA ARG A 751 -13.09 -1.72 -17.66
C ARG A 751 -13.49 -1.82 -16.20
N ALA A 752 -12.48 -2.07 -15.36
CA ALA A 752 -12.57 -2.23 -13.91
C ALA A 752 -11.26 -1.74 -13.25
N ARG A 753 -10.99 -0.43 -13.37
CA ARG A 753 -9.68 0.16 -13.01
C ARG A 753 -9.47 0.36 -11.51
N ASP A 754 -10.52 0.23 -10.69
CA ASP A 754 -10.42 0.26 -9.23
C ASP A 754 -9.99 -1.11 -8.66
N LEU A 755 -10.08 -2.18 -9.48
CA LEU A 755 -9.55 -3.50 -9.17
C LEU A 755 -8.08 -3.65 -9.62
N PHE A 756 -7.35 -4.51 -8.91
CA PHE A 756 -6.03 -4.99 -9.28
C PHE A 756 -6.12 -6.39 -9.88
N PHE A 757 -5.15 -6.78 -10.70
CA PHE A 757 -5.16 -8.03 -11.45
C PHE A 757 -3.86 -8.79 -11.28
N ALA A 758 -3.95 -10.11 -11.18
CA ALA A 758 -2.83 -11.00 -10.94
C ALA A 758 -3.01 -12.30 -11.73
N LEU A 759 -1.90 -12.85 -12.23
CA LEU A 759 -1.86 -14.15 -12.87
C LEU A 759 -1.31 -15.19 -11.90
N TRP A 760 -2.02 -16.32 -11.82
CA TRP A 760 -1.62 -17.51 -11.07
C TRP A 760 -1.07 -18.53 -12.08
N ILE A 761 0.25 -18.53 -12.29
CA ILE A 761 0.89 -19.11 -13.47
C ILE A 761 1.42 -20.52 -13.18
N PRO A 762 0.96 -21.57 -13.89
CA PRO A 762 1.57 -22.90 -13.80
C PRO A 762 2.89 -22.97 -14.59
N ASP A 763 3.81 -23.81 -14.15
CA ASP A 763 5.13 -24.07 -14.76
C ASP A 763 4.99 -24.48 -16.24
N LEU A 764 3.93 -25.24 -16.58
CA LEU A 764 3.60 -25.64 -17.96
C LEU A 764 3.41 -24.44 -18.90
N PHE A 765 2.80 -23.34 -18.44
CA PHE A 765 2.61 -22.15 -19.30
C PHE A 765 3.95 -21.51 -19.66
N MET A 766 4.86 -21.42 -18.69
CA MET A 766 6.20 -20.88 -18.89
C MET A 766 7.02 -21.76 -19.85
N ARG A 767 6.94 -23.10 -19.73
CA ARG A 767 7.60 -24.02 -20.67
C ARG A 767 7.03 -23.92 -22.08
N ARG A 768 5.71 -23.91 -22.26
CA ARG A 768 5.06 -23.72 -23.58
C ARG A 768 5.47 -22.39 -24.24
N ILE A 769 5.72 -21.32 -23.47
CA ILE A 769 6.26 -20.06 -24.01
C ILE A 769 7.70 -20.23 -24.51
N GLU A 770 8.57 -20.85 -23.73
CA GLU A 770 9.98 -21.08 -24.08
C GLU A 770 10.15 -22.01 -25.29
N GLU A 771 9.34 -23.07 -25.36
CA GLU A 771 9.30 -24.06 -26.44
C GLU A 771 8.60 -23.54 -27.72
N ASN A 772 7.99 -22.35 -27.69
CA ASN A 772 7.06 -21.85 -28.71
C ASN A 772 5.90 -22.84 -29.01
N GLY A 773 5.49 -23.56 -27.97
CA GLY A 773 4.38 -24.50 -27.98
C GLY A 773 3.03 -23.80 -28.11
N ASP A 774 2.01 -24.61 -28.34
CA ASP A 774 0.63 -24.16 -28.28
C ASP A 774 0.13 -24.09 -26.84
N TRP A 775 -0.96 -23.38 -26.63
CA TRP A 775 -1.63 -23.18 -25.35
C TRP A 775 -3.14 -23.22 -25.60
N SER A 776 -3.81 -24.14 -24.93
CA SER A 776 -5.25 -24.32 -24.99
C SER A 776 -5.93 -23.50 -23.89
N LEU A 777 -6.98 -22.79 -24.29
CA LEU A 777 -7.85 -22.02 -23.42
C LEU A 777 -9.14 -22.79 -23.17
N PHE A 778 -9.56 -22.84 -21.92
CA PHE A 778 -10.69 -23.65 -21.45
C PHE A 778 -11.70 -22.80 -20.66
N CYS A 779 -12.95 -23.26 -20.65
CA CYS A 779 -13.92 -22.86 -19.64
C CYS A 779 -13.85 -23.84 -18.45
N PRO A 780 -13.82 -23.38 -17.19
CA PRO A 780 -13.79 -24.27 -16.02
C PRO A 780 -15.03 -25.18 -15.90
N ALA A 781 -16.17 -24.81 -16.48
CA ALA A 781 -17.36 -25.67 -16.53
C ALA A 781 -17.22 -26.85 -17.51
N GLU A 782 -16.23 -26.82 -18.40
CA GLU A 782 -15.93 -27.88 -19.39
C GLU A 782 -14.65 -28.63 -19.04
N ALA A 783 -13.68 -27.95 -18.44
CA ALA A 783 -12.42 -28.48 -17.92
C ALA A 783 -12.30 -28.24 -16.39
N PRO A 784 -13.18 -28.89 -15.58
CA PRO A 784 -13.19 -28.70 -14.13
C PRO A 784 -11.92 -29.24 -13.45
N GLY A 785 -11.67 -28.80 -12.22
CA GLY A 785 -10.58 -29.30 -11.40
C GLY A 785 -9.18 -28.76 -11.72
N LEU A 786 -8.97 -28.06 -12.84
CA LEU A 786 -7.65 -27.47 -13.18
C LEU A 786 -7.12 -26.50 -12.11
N GLN A 787 -8.00 -25.77 -11.43
CA GLN A 787 -7.66 -24.90 -10.29
C GLN A 787 -7.30 -25.68 -9.00
N ASP A 788 -7.71 -26.95 -8.92
CA ASP A 788 -7.70 -27.79 -7.71
C ASP A 788 -6.49 -28.73 -7.66
N VAL A 789 -5.70 -28.79 -8.75
CA VAL A 789 -4.43 -29.50 -8.86
C VAL A 789 -3.29 -28.55 -9.27
N TRP A 790 -2.04 -28.94 -9.00
CA TRP A 790 -0.82 -28.21 -9.32
C TRP A 790 0.30 -29.18 -9.73
N GLY A 791 1.37 -28.67 -10.35
CA GLY A 791 2.49 -29.47 -10.84
C GLY A 791 2.05 -30.59 -11.79
N ASP A 792 2.71 -31.74 -11.71
CA ASP A 792 2.51 -32.90 -12.58
C ASP A 792 1.02 -33.30 -12.71
N GLN A 793 0.24 -33.21 -11.61
CA GLN A 793 -1.21 -33.50 -11.61
C GLN A 793 -2.03 -32.50 -12.43
N PHE A 794 -1.62 -31.22 -12.44
CA PHE A 794 -2.20 -30.21 -13.33
C PHE A 794 -1.85 -30.50 -14.78
N GLU A 795 -0.60 -30.90 -15.06
CA GLU A 795 -0.12 -31.17 -16.42
C GLU A 795 -0.83 -32.38 -17.04
N ASP A 796 -0.96 -33.48 -16.31
CA ASP A 796 -1.72 -34.66 -16.71
C ASP A 796 -3.19 -34.34 -17.02
N LEU A 797 -3.84 -33.52 -16.19
CA LEU A 797 -5.23 -33.13 -16.37
C LEU A 797 -5.42 -32.17 -17.55
N TYR A 798 -4.51 -31.20 -17.69
CA TYR A 798 -4.49 -30.23 -18.78
C TYR A 798 -4.27 -30.91 -20.13
N HIS A 799 -3.26 -31.77 -20.25
CA HIS A 799 -2.97 -32.54 -21.45
C HIS A 799 -4.11 -33.50 -21.82
N ARG A 800 -4.79 -34.10 -20.83
CA ARG A 800 -6.00 -34.91 -21.07
C ARG A 800 -7.12 -34.08 -21.70
N TYR A 801 -7.36 -32.85 -21.21
CA TYR A 801 -8.37 -31.96 -21.79
C TYR A 801 -7.98 -31.37 -23.16
N GLU A 802 -6.68 -31.26 -23.48
CA GLU A 802 -6.22 -31.03 -24.86
C GLU A 802 -6.55 -32.23 -25.76
N GLN A 803 -6.24 -33.45 -25.34
CA GLN A 803 -6.48 -34.69 -26.11
C GLN A 803 -7.98 -34.99 -26.31
N GLU A 804 -8.81 -34.72 -25.31
CA GLU A 804 -10.27 -34.83 -25.38
C GLU A 804 -10.93 -33.70 -26.20
N GLY A 805 -10.15 -32.73 -26.70
CA GLY A 805 -10.67 -31.64 -27.55
C GLY A 805 -11.54 -30.63 -26.81
N ARG A 806 -11.44 -30.52 -25.47
CA ARG A 806 -12.25 -29.58 -24.66
C ARG A 806 -11.82 -28.12 -24.77
N ALA A 807 -10.73 -27.84 -25.51
CA ALA A 807 -10.20 -26.50 -25.67
C ALA A 807 -11.18 -25.61 -26.44
N ARG A 808 -11.68 -24.55 -25.80
CA ARG A 808 -12.50 -23.53 -26.48
C ARG A 808 -11.73 -22.80 -27.57
N LYS A 809 -10.41 -22.70 -27.43
CA LYS A 809 -9.49 -22.05 -28.37
C LYS A 809 -8.06 -22.47 -28.09
N THR A 810 -7.33 -22.91 -29.11
CA THR A 810 -5.88 -23.14 -29.02
C THR A 810 -5.15 -21.99 -29.73
N ILE A 811 -4.07 -21.51 -29.12
CA ILE A 811 -3.23 -20.40 -29.60
C ILE A 811 -1.74 -20.75 -29.42
N LYS A 812 -0.82 -19.96 -29.99
CA LYS A 812 0.59 -20.02 -29.55
C LYS A 812 0.72 -19.42 -28.14
N ALA A 813 1.44 -20.08 -27.24
CA ALA A 813 1.62 -19.61 -25.86
C ALA A 813 2.25 -18.19 -25.82
N GLN A 814 3.23 -17.94 -26.69
CA GLN A 814 3.86 -16.63 -26.86
C GLN A 814 2.86 -15.50 -27.23
N LYS A 815 1.72 -15.80 -27.86
CA LYS A 815 0.69 -14.80 -28.18
C LYS A 815 0.02 -14.25 -26.92
N LEU A 816 -0.26 -15.12 -25.93
CA LEU A 816 -0.76 -14.67 -24.63
C LEU A 816 0.34 -13.96 -23.85
N TRP A 817 1.58 -14.46 -23.91
CA TRP A 817 2.74 -13.81 -23.29
C TRP A 817 2.90 -12.35 -23.71
N PHE A 818 2.86 -12.04 -25.02
CA PHE A 818 2.97 -10.65 -25.47
C PHE A 818 1.83 -9.75 -24.98
N ALA A 819 0.60 -10.26 -24.84
CA ALA A 819 -0.52 -9.50 -24.26
C ALA A 819 -0.33 -9.22 -22.75
N ILE A 820 0.28 -10.16 -22.02
CA ILE A 820 0.68 -9.96 -20.61
C ILE A 820 1.71 -8.83 -20.51
N LEU A 821 2.75 -8.87 -21.34
CA LEU A 821 3.80 -7.86 -21.35
C LEU A 821 3.31 -6.46 -21.79
N GLU A 822 2.38 -6.40 -22.73
CA GLU A 822 1.72 -5.17 -23.16
C GLU A 822 0.95 -4.53 -21.99
N SER A 823 0.06 -5.29 -21.34
CA SER A 823 -0.71 -4.80 -20.19
C SER A 823 0.20 -4.37 -19.02
N GLN A 824 1.28 -5.11 -18.76
CA GLN A 824 2.30 -4.74 -17.77
C GLN A 824 3.02 -3.44 -18.11
N THR A 825 3.34 -3.22 -19.40
CA THR A 825 3.99 -1.99 -19.88
C THR A 825 3.06 -0.78 -19.79
N GLU A 826 1.76 -0.95 -20.06
CA GLU A 826 0.75 0.12 -19.95
C GLU A 826 0.31 0.44 -18.52
N THR A 827 0.15 -0.58 -17.66
CA THR A 827 -0.58 -0.46 -16.37
C THR A 827 0.26 -0.78 -15.13
N GLY A 828 1.45 -1.36 -15.31
CA GLY A 828 2.26 -1.93 -14.23
C GLY A 828 1.78 -3.30 -13.72
N THR A 829 0.74 -3.88 -14.33
CA THR A 829 0.03 -5.10 -13.92
C THR A 829 -0.43 -5.91 -15.16
N PRO A 830 -0.81 -7.21 -15.09
CA PRO A 830 -1.02 -8.01 -13.88
C PRO A 830 0.26 -8.34 -13.12
N TYR A 831 0.09 -8.60 -11.82
CA TYR A 831 1.11 -9.25 -11.00
C TYR A 831 1.41 -10.67 -11.53
N MET A 832 2.60 -11.20 -11.27
CA MET A 832 2.98 -12.56 -11.68
C MET A 832 3.42 -13.40 -10.49
N LEU A 833 2.67 -14.48 -10.23
CA LEU A 833 2.95 -15.46 -9.19
C LEU A 833 2.91 -16.86 -9.81
N TYR A 834 3.82 -17.73 -9.40
CA TYR A 834 4.00 -19.06 -9.97
C TYR A 834 3.30 -20.11 -9.09
N LYS A 835 2.12 -20.55 -9.53
CA LYS A 835 1.19 -21.47 -8.85
C LYS A 835 1.93 -22.65 -8.24
N ASP A 836 2.79 -23.29 -9.02
CA ASP A 836 3.46 -24.52 -8.61
C ASP A 836 4.61 -24.24 -7.63
N ALA A 837 5.37 -23.16 -7.81
CA ALA A 837 6.38 -22.74 -6.82
C ALA A 837 5.76 -22.30 -5.48
N CYS A 838 4.53 -21.75 -5.50
CA CYS A 838 3.74 -21.45 -4.32
C CYS A 838 3.27 -22.71 -3.58
N ASN A 839 2.66 -23.65 -4.29
CA ASN A 839 2.11 -24.89 -3.72
C ASN A 839 3.19 -25.86 -3.26
N ARG A 840 4.16 -26.18 -4.13
CA ARG A 840 5.30 -27.11 -3.90
C ARG A 840 6.19 -26.73 -2.71
N LYS A 841 6.08 -25.48 -2.22
CA LYS A 841 6.93 -24.90 -1.19
C LYS A 841 6.12 -24.13 -0.13
N SER A 842 4.92 -24.61 0.20
CA SER A 842 4.11 -24.10 1.31
C SER A 842 3.94 -25.17 2.39
N ASN A 843 4.10 -24.77 3.65
CA ASN A 843 3.80 -25.65 4.78
C ASN A 843 2.30 -25.97 4.93
N GLN A 844 1.43 -25.28 4.20
CA GLN A 844 -0.02 -25.57 4.13
C GLN A 844 -0.40 -26.56 3.01
N GLN A 845 0.56 -27.20 2.32
CA GLN A 845 0.25 -28.14 1.22
C GLN A 845 -0.62 -29.35 1.63
N ASN A 846 -0.70 -29.67 2.93
CA ASN A 846 -1.59 -30.72 3.46
C ASN A 846 -3.08 -30.32 3.48
N LEU A 847 -3.41 -29.04 3.30
CA LEU A 847 -4.80 -28.54 3.25
C LEU A 847 -5.45 -28.67 1.87
N GLY A 848 -4.64 -28.80 0.82
CA GLY A 848 -5.06 -28.80 -0.58
C GLY A 848 -4.45 -27.64 -1.38
N THR A 849 -4.85 -27.52 -2.65
CA THR A 849 -4.26 -26.56 -3.60
C THR A 849 -4.57 -25.11 -3.23
N ILE A 850 -3.51 -24.31 -3.07
CA ILE A 850 -3.55 -22.86 -2.90
C ILE A 850 -3.82 -22.21 -4.26
N LYS A 851 -4.83 -21.33 -4.31
CA LYS A 851 -5.40 -20.79 -5.56
C LYS A 851 -5.06 -19.32 -5.84
N CYS A 852 -4.55 -18.57 -4.87
CA CYS A 852 -4.17 -17.16 -5.04
C CYS A 852 -3.20 -16.70 -3.94
N SER A 853 -2.82 -15.43 -4.04
CA SER A 853 -2.21 -14.64 -2.97
C SER A 853 -3.15 -13.50 -2.55
N ASN A 854 -2.79 -12.75 -1.51
CA ASN A 854 -3.46 -11.49 -1.12
C ASN A 854 -3.31 -10.34 -2.15
N LEU A 855 -3.83 -9.16 -1.79
CA LEU A 855 -3.68 -7.88 -2.49
C LEU A 855 -2.23 -7.47 -2.82
N CYS A 856 -1.26 -7.83 -1.97
CA CYS A 856 0.11 -7.33 -2.04
C CYS A 856 1.16 -8.38 -2.45
N THR A 857 0.74 -9.58 -2.83
CA THR A 857 1.56 -10.67 -3.40
C THR A 857 2.60 -11.32 -2.46
N GLU A 858 2.50 -11.12 -1.14
CA GLU A 858 3.37 -11.74 -0.14
C GLU A 858 2.75 -12.92 0.63
N ILE A 859 1.43 -13.14 0.55
CA ILE A 859 0.73 -14.13 1.39
C ILE A 859 0.27 -15.35 0.58
N ILE A 860 0.73 -16.54 0.95
CA ILE A 860 0.48 -17.80 0.24
C ILE A 860 -0.23 -18.77 1.20
N GLU A 861 -1.50 -18.46 1.49
CA GLU A 861 -2.35 -19.20 2.42
C GLU A 861 -3.51 -19.91 1.69
N TYR A 862 -3.89 -21.09 2.17
CA TYR A 862 -5.02 -21.86 1.67
C TYR A 862 -6.36 -21.15 1.90
N SER A 863 -7.27 -21.21 0.93
CA SER A 863 -8.64 -20.67 1.04
C SER A 863 -9.64 -21.52 0.26
N SER A 864 -10.84 -21.67 0.81
CA SER A 864 -11.92 -22.50 0.28
C SER A 864 -13.26 -21.72 0.33
N PRO A 865 -14.37 -22.26 -0.20
CA PRO A 865 -15.70 -21.66 -0.01
C PRO A 865 -16.08 -21.44 1.46
N ASP A 866 -15.49 -22.22 2.36
CA ASP A 866 -15.75 -22.29 3.80
C ASP A 866 -14.70 -21.56 4.66
N GLU A 867 -13.56 -21.18 4.07
CA GLU A 867 -12.37 -20.72 4.77
C GLU A 867 -11.70 -19.56 4.03
N VAL A 868 -11.74 -18.38 4.65
CA VAL A 868 -11.11 -17.16 4.13
C VAL A 868 -9.80 -16.97 4.88
N ALA A 869 -8.65 -17.06 4.20
CA ALA A 869 -7.36 -16.93 4.88
C ALA A 869 -7.14 -15.51 5.41
N VAL A 870 -6.34 -15.35 6.47
CA VAL A 870 -6.26 -14.11 7.26
C VAL A 870 -4.82 -13.79 7.66
N CYS A 871 -4.31 -12.73 7.07
CA CYS A 871 -2.91 -12.36 7.21
C CYS A 871 -2.67 -11.35 8.36
N ASN A 872 -1.84 -11.75 9.32
CA ASN A 872 -1.56 -11.04 10.58
C ASN A 872 -0.12 -10.49 10.56
N LEU A 873 0.06 -9.17 10.48
CA LEU A 873 1.31 -8.56 10.01
C LEU A 873 2.06 -7.67 11.02
N ALA A 874 3.39 -7.80 11.02
CA ALA A 874 4.32 -6.86 11.64
C ALA A 874 5.65 -6.79 10.87
N SER A 875 6.33 -5.64 10.96
CA SER A 875 7.58 -5.38 10.24
C SER A 875 8.72 -5.00 11.19
N ILE A 876 9.86 -5.68 11.06
CA ILE A 876 11.08 -5.47 11.84
C ILE A 876 11.95 -4.38 11.21
N SER A 877 12.50 -3.50 12.04
CA SER A 877 13.27 -2.31 11.64
C SER A 877 14.76 -2.64 11.52
N LEU A 878 15.17 -3.17 10.37
CA LEU A 878 16.52 -3.65 10.12
C LEU A 878 17.66 -2.66 10.45
N PRO A 879 17.55 -1.32 10.27
CA PRO A 879 18.64 -0.40 10.62
C PRO A 879 18.82 -0.19 12.14
N THR A 880 17.97 -0.78 13.00
CA THR A 880 18.16 -0.72 14.47
C THR A 880 19.21 -1.70 15.01
N PHE A 881 19.49 -2.78 14.27
CA PHE A 881 20.47 -3.81 14.67
C PHE A 881 21.88 -3.53 14.16
N VAL A 882 22.09 -2.43 13.42
CA VAL A 882 23.43 -1.97 13.02
C VAL A 882 24.05 -1.19 14.18
N VAL A 883 25.01 -1.82 14.84
CA VAL A 883 25.79 -1.29 15.97
C VAL A 883 27.15 -0.79 15.46
N THR A 884 27.62 0.34 15.98
CA THR A 884 28.97 0.85 15.72
C THR A 884 29.68 1.08 17.06
N ASP A 885 30.78 0.38 17.29
CA ASP A 885 31.65 0.57 18.46
C ASP A 885 33.11 0.72 18.00
N ASN A 886 33.85 1.64 18.62
CA ASN A 886 35.27 1.88 18.34
C ASN A 886 35.63 1.88 16.83
N ALA A 887 34.83 2.59 16.02
CA ALA A 887 34.88 2.69 14.56
C ALA A 887 34.63 1.38 13.76
N THR A 888 34.35 0.26 14.41
CA THR A 888 33.89 -0.98 13.78
C THR A 888 32.36 -1.01 13.73
N THR A 889 31.77 -1.32 12.57
CA THR A 889 30.31 -1.43 12.40
C THR A 889 29.92 -2.88 12.15
N THR A 890 28.99 -3.40 12.95
CA THR A 890 28.56 -4.81 12.97
C THR A 890 27.03 -4.93 13.02
N TYR A 891 26.51 -6.08 12.61
CA TYR A 891 25.08 -6.39 12.67
C TYR A 891 24.74 -7.34 13.83
N ASP A 892 23.85 -6.92 14.73
CA ASP A 892 23.46 -7.70 15.91
C ASP A 892 22.34 -8.70 15.59
N PHE A 893 22.75 -9.90 15.16
CA PHE A 893 21.85 -11.02 14.90
C PHE A 893 21.20 -11.59 16.17
N ALA A 894 21.81 -11.45 17.36
CA ALA A 894 21.24 -11.95 18.61
C ALA A 894 20.05 -11.09 19.06
N MET A 895 20.17 -9.77 18.91
CA MET A 895 19.06 -8.84 19.15
C MET A 895 17.99 -8.95 18.06
N LEU A 896 18.36 -9.19 16.78
CA LEU A 896 17.39 -9.48 15.70
C LEU A 896 16.56 -10.74 16.02
N HIS A 897 17.22 -11.83 16.42
CA HIS A 897 16.57 -13.08 16.85
C HIS A 897 15.60 -12.80 18.00
N LYS A 898 16.08 -12.21 19.10
CA LYS A 898 15.26 -11.85 20.28
C LYS A 898 14.04 -11.00 19.94
N ILE A 899 14.19 -9.95 19.12
CA ILE A 899 13.06 -9.12 18.69
C ILE A 899 12.08 -9.95 17.86
N THR A 900 12.56 -10.80 16.95
CA THR A 900 11.70 -11.68 16.16
C THR A 900 10.85 -12.60 17.04
N LYS A 901 11.40 -13.16 18.13
CA LYS A 901 10.62 -13.95 19.10
C LYS A 901 9.45 -13.15 19.69
N ILE A 902 9.71 -11.92 20.13
CA ILE A 902 8.69 -11.03 20.71
C ILE A 902 7.60 -10.71 19.69
N VAL A 903 7.97 -10.39 18.45
CA VAL A 903 7.00 -10.10 17.39
C VAL A 903 6.17 -11.35 17.03
N THR A 904 6.78 -12.54 16.99
CA THR A 904 6.08 -13.81 16.75
C THR A 904 5.00 -14.07 17.80
N ARG A 905 5.33 -13.91 19.09
CA ARG A 905 4.35 -14.04 20.20
C ARG A 905 3.24 -12.99 20.11
N ASN A 906 3.56 -11.74 19.76
CA ASN A 906 2.56 -10.70 19.56
C ASN A 906 1.60 -11.02 18.39
N LEU A 907 2.13 -11.55 17.27
CA LEU A 907 1.30 -11.94 16.12
C LEU A 907 0.44 -13.17 16.42
N ASN A 908 0.97 -14.19 17.11
CA ASN A 908 0.16 -15.32 17.58
C ASN A 908 -0.96 -14.84 18.52
N ARG A 909 -0.68 -13.88 19.41
CA ARG A 909 -1.69 -13.32 20.32
C ARG A 909 -2.77 -12.51 19.59
N ILE A 910 -2.42 -11.81 18.51
CA ILE A 910 -3.39 -11.07 17.67
C ILE A 910 -4.46 -12.00 17.08
N ILE A 911 -4.15 -13.26 16.74
CA ILE A 911 -5.12 -14.25 16.23
C ILE A 911 -6.29 -14.45 17.22
N ASP A 912 -6.02 -14.36 18.53
CA ASP A 912 -7.04 -14.56 19.56
C ASP A 912 -7.70 -13.27 20.05
N ALA A 913 -7.04 -12.12 19.89
CA ALA A 913 -7.59 -10.80 20.23
C ALA A 913 -8.28 -10.09 19.05
N ASN A 914 -8.23 -10.63 17.83
CA ASN A 914 -8.79 -10.02 16.62
C ASN A 914 -10.32 -10.20 16.51
N TYR A 915 -11.02 -9.12 16.14
CA TYR A 915 -12.41 -9.19 15.68
C TYR A 915 -12.49 -9.57 14.19
N TYR A 916 -13.12 -10.69 13.88
CA TYR A 916 -13.30 -11.18 12.51
C TYR A 916 -14.57 -10.59 11.86
N PRO A 917 -14.50 -10.10 10.60
CA PRO A 917 -15.67 -9.51 9.93
C PRO A 917 -16.64 -10.57 9.36
N VAL A 918 -16.18 -11.81 9.20
CA VAL A 918 -16.92 -12.96 8.64
C VAL A 918 -16.45 -14.26 9.33
N PRO A 919 -17.32 -15.26 9.56
CA PRO A 919 -16.97 -16.46 10.33
C PRO A 919 -15.96 -17.39 9.62
N GLU A 920 -15.97 -17.43 8.28
CA GLU A 920 -15.00 -18.21 7.49
C GLU A 920 -13.55 -17.73 7.72
N ALA A 921 -13.37 -16.46 8.10
CA ALA A 921 -12.08 -15.87 8.41
C ALA A 921 -11.61 -16.24 9.84
N GLU A 922 -12.53 -16.29 10.80
CA GLU A 922 -12.20 -16.80 12.14
C GLU A 922 -11.82 -18.29 12.09
N ARG A 923 -12.61 -19.10 11.36
CA ARG A 923 -12.35 -20.52 11.14
C ARG A 923 -10.93 -20.76 10.61
N SER A 924 -10.59 -20.17 9.46
CA SER A 924 -9.26 -20.34 8.85
C SER A 924 -8.11 -19.92 9.79
N ASN A 925 -8.21 -18.72 10.39
CA ASN A 925 -7.14 -18.20 11.22
C ASN A 925 -6.98 -18.99 12.53
N LYS A 926 -8.05 -19.55 13.11
CA LYS A 926 -7.96 -20.39 14.32
C LYS A 926 -7.40 -21.78 14.04
N ARG A 927 -7.70 -22.37 12.87
CA ARG A 927 -7.27 -23.73 12.49
C ARG A 927 -5.82 -23.83 12.01
N HIS A 928 -5.33 -22.80 11.32
CA HIS A 928 -3.99 -22.79 10.72
C HIS A 928 -3.03 -21.80 11.39
N ARG A 929 -3.56 -20.80 12.11
CA ARG A 929 -2.81 -19.78 12.85
C ARG A 929 -1.64 -19.10 12.10
N PRO A 930 -1.78 -18.71 10.82
CA PRO A 930 -0.68 -18.09 10.06
C PRO A 930 -0.35 -16.67 10.57
N VAL A 931 0.92 -16.30 10.45
CA VAL A 931 1.40 -14.93 10.68
C VAL A 931 2.35 -14.51 9.56
N GLY A 932 2.58 -13.20 9.44
CA GLY A 932 3.48 -12.62 8.44
C GLY A 932 4.46 -11.62 9.08
N LEU A 933 5.64 -12.13 9.42
CA LEU A 933 6.81 -11.34 9.78
C LEU A 933 7.44 -10.76 8.51
N GLY A 934 7.53 -9.44 8.44
CA GLY A 934 8.23 -8.73 7.38
C GLY A 934 9.37 -7.87 7.92
N VAL A 935 10.01 -7.13 7.02
CA VAL A 935 11.12 -6.24 7.33
C VAL A 935 10.84 -4.83 6.82
N GLN A 936 11.66 -3.86 7.21
CA GLN A 936 11.74 -2.54 6.62
C GLN A 936 13.14 -1.93 6.81
N GLY A 937 13.52 -1.04 5.90
CA GLY A 937 14.82 -0.37 5.91
C GLY A 937 16.01 -1.28 5.58
N LEU A 938 15.86 -2.27 4.69
CA LEU A 938 17.01 -3.06 4.23
C LEU A 938 18.08 -2.18 3.57
N ALA A 939 17.66 -1.21 2.75
CA ALA A 939 18.56 -0.22 2.17
C ALA A 939 19.26 0.64 3.24
N ASP A 940 18.52 1.13 4.26
CA ASP A 940 19.10 1.85 5.39
C ASP A 940 20.15 0.99 6.14
N ALA A 941 19.86 -0.29 6.35
CA ALA A 941 20.80 -1.22 7.00
C ALA A 941 22.09 -1.40 6.18
N PHE A 942 21.98 -1.65 4.87
CA PHE A 942 23.14 -1.73 3.98
C PHE A 942 23.95 -0.43 3.95
N ILE A 943 23.27 0.72 3.85
CA ILE A 943 23.93 2.04 3.84
C ILE A 943 24.66 2.32 5.16
N LYS A 944 24.05 2.01 6.32
CA LYS A 944 24.73 2.12 7.63
C LYS A 944 25.92 1.16 7.76
N MET A 945 25.83 -0.04 7.17
CA MET A 945 26.93 -1.01 7.05
C MET A 945 27.97 -0.65 5.98
N ARG A 946 27.79 0.46 5.24
CA ARG A 946 28.63 0.90 4.10
C ARG A 946 28.71 -0.10 2.92
N MET A 947 27.67 -0.91 2.74
CA MET A 947 27.58 -1.92 1.68
C MET A 947 26.71 -1.40 0.50
N PRO A 948 27.23 -1.33 -0.74
CA PRO A 948 26.41 -1.12 -1.93
C PRO A 948 25.34 -2.22 -2.05
N PHE A 949 24.13 -1.87 -2.53
CA PHE A 949 23.00 -2.80 -2.52
C PHE A 949 23.26 -4.09 -3.35
N ASP A 950 24.02 -3.98 -4.44
CA ASP A 950 24.39 -5.10 -5.32
C ASP A 950 25.76 -5.73 -5.00
N SER A 951 26.30 -5.48 -3.81
CA SER A 951 27.56 -6.09 -3.33
C SER A 951 27.41 -7.53 -2.82
N PRO A 952 28.46 -8.37 -2.89
CA PRO A 952 28.49 -9.69 -2.26
C PRO A 952 28.19 -9.65 -0.75
N GLU A 953 28.65 -8.60 -0.07
CA GLU A 953 28.49 -8.39 1.37
C GLU A 953 27.03 -8.11 1.73
N ALA A 954 26.36 -7.21 0.98
CA ALA A 954 24.92 -6.99 1.12
C ALA A 954 24.10 -8.26 0.80
N ARG A 955 24.54 -9.07 -0.17
CA ARG A 955 23.92 -10.36 -0.50
C ARG A 955 24.04 -11.38 0.63
N LYS A 956 25.21 -11.51 1.28
CA LYS A 956 25.39 -12.38 2.46
C LYS A 956 24.60 -11.85 3.67
N LEU A 957 24.60 -10.53 3.90
CA LEU A 957 23.80 -9.93 4.98
C LEU A 957 22.28 -10.11 4.76
N ASN A 958 21.80 -10.08 3.50
CA ASN A 958 20.43 -10.44 3.14
C ASN A 958 20.11 -11.90 3.54
N ILE A 959 21.00 -12.87 3.23
CA ILE A 959 20.83 -14.27 3.67
C ILE A 959 20.77 -14.34 5.20
N ASP A 960 21.77 -13.79 5.89
CA ASP A 960 21.91 -13.91 7.34
C ASP A 960 20.75 -13.28 8.13
N ILE A 961 20.19 -12.16 7.64
CA ILE A 961 19.01 -11.52 8.24
C ILE A 961 17.78 -12.43 8.13
N PHE A 962 17.49 -12.97 6.95
CA PHE A 962 16.28 -13.78 6.75
C PHE A 962 16.40 -15.18 7.36
N GLU A 963 17.60 -15.78 7.34
CA GLU A 963 17.89 -17.01 8.09
C GLU A 963 17.63 -16.83 9.59
N THR A 964 18.10 -15.71 10.16
CA THR A 964 17.89 -15.37 11.58
C THR A 964 16.42 -15.15 11.92
N ILE A 965 15.66 -14.45 11.06
CA ILE A 965 14.23 -14.21 11.27
C ILE A 965 13.46 -15.54 11.22
N TYR A 966 13.72 -16.40 10.24
CA TYR A 966 13.01 -17.68 10.10
C TYR A 966 13.31 -18.64 11.25
N HIS A 967 14.58 -18.76 11.68
CA HIS A 967 14.95 -19.57 12.84
C HIS A 967 14.25 -19.09 14.11
N ALA A 968 14.35 -17.79 14.43
CA ALA A 968 13.76 -17.22 15.64
C ALA A 968 12.23 -17.36 15.67
N ALA A 969 11.58 -17.24 14.51
CA ALA A 969 10.14 -17.42 14.37
C ALA A 969 9.71 -18.88 14.58
N LEU A 970 10.39 -19.84 13.97
CA LEU A 970 10.14 -21.27 14.15
C LEU A 970 10.37 -21.71 15.60
N GLU A 971 11.50 -21.33 16.18
CA GLU A 971 11.87 -21.60 17.57
C GLU A 971 10.78 -21.11 18.53
N THR A 972 10.32 -19.88 18.33
CA THR A 972 9.25 -19.29 19.15
C THR A 972 7.89 -19.96 18.92
N SER A 973 7.59 -20.38 17.69
CA SER A 973 6.36 -21.11 17.39
C SER A 973 6.40 -22.53 18.00
N CYS A 974 7.59 -23.13 18.14
CA CYS A 974 7.81 -24.38 18.87
C CYS A 974 7.64 -24.21 20.39
N GLU A 975 8.20 -23.15 20.98
CA GLU A 975 7.94 -22.79 22.39
C GLU A 975 6.43 -22.62 22.65
N LEU A 976 5.73 -21.86 21.79
CA LEU A 976 4.29 -21.68 21.88
C LEU A 976 3.49 -22.98 21.69
N ALA A 977 4.03 -23.98 20.96
CA ALA A 977 3.41 -25.30 20.84
C ALA A 977 3.64 -26.17 22.08
N GLN A 978 4.79 -26.02 22.74
CA GLN A 978 5.06 -26.62 24.04
C GLN A 978 4.18 -25.99 25.15
N GLU A 979 3.85 -24.70 25.04
CA GLU A 979 2.99 -23.96 25.97
C GLU A 979 1.49 -24.19 25.74
N GLU A 980 1.02 -24.18 24.48
CA GLU A 980 -0.40 -24.12 24.12
C GLU A 980 -0.88 -25.26 23.19
N GLY A 981 0.00 -26.21 22.83
CA GLY A 981 -0.22 -27.22 21.78
C GLY A 981 0.03 -26.69 20.36
N PRO A 982 0.32 -27.54 19.35
CA PRO A 982 0.44 -27.12 17.95
C PRO A 982 -0.90 -26.59 17.39
N TYR A 983 -0.90 -26.05 16.16
CA TYR A 983 -2.15 -25.70 15.47
C TYR A 983 -2.92 -26.95 15.01
N GLU A 984 -4.25 -26.86 14.87
CA GLU A 984 -5.17 -27.98 14.60
C GLU A 984 -4.74 -28.86 13.41
N THR A 985 -4.15 -28.23 12.39
CA THR A 985 -3.79 -28.84 11.11
C THR A 985 -2.28 -29.05 10.93
N TYR A 986 -1.54 -29.14 12.04
CA TYR A 986 -0.10 -29.42 12.05
C TYR A 986 0.23 -30.82 11.49
N GLU A 987 -0.55 -31.84 11.86
CA GLU A 987 -0.29 -33.21 11.41
C GLU A 987 -0.40 -33.36 9.88
N GLY A 988 0.60 -34.03 9.30
CA GLY A 988 0.76 -34.19 7.86
C GLY A 988 1.36 -32.98 7.14
N SER A 989 1.52 -31.82 7.79
CA SER A 989 2.26 -30.69 7.21
C SER A 989 3.76 -31.02 7.02
N PRO A 990 4.47 -30.38 6.08
CA PRO A 990 5.91 -30.54 5.93
C PRO A 990 6.72 -30.39 7.23
N VAL A 991 6.41 -29.41 8.08
CA VAL A 991 7.13 -29.25 9.36
C VAL A 991 6.90 -30.42 10.33
N SER A 992 5.74 -31.09 10.28
CA SER A 992 5.50 -32.34 11.03
C SER A 992 6.33 -33.54 10.51
N GLN A 993 6.76 -33.46 9.25
CA GLN A 993 7.67 -34.42 8.62
C GLN A 993 9.15 -34.00 8.78
N GLY A 994 9.44 -32.94 9.55
CA GLY A 994 10.78 -32.39 9.74
C GLY A 994 11.31 -31.55 8.57
N ILE A 995 10.46 -31.26 7.56
CA ILE A 995 10.80 -30.49 6.35
C ILE A 995 10.52 -29.01 6.61
N LEU A 996 11.56 -28.19 6.58
CA LEU A 996 11.50 -26.74 6.74
C LEU A 996 11.62 -26.04 5.37
N GLN A 997 11.32 -24.73 5.31
CA GLN A 997 11.38 -23.96 4.07
C GLN A 997 12.71 -24.10 3.29
N PRO A 998 13.92 -24.04 3.86
CA PRO A 998 15.15 -24.13 3.08
C PRO A 998 15.30 -25.49 2.36
N ASP A 999 14.77 -26.57 2.94
CA ASP A 999 14.78 -27.90 2.33
C ASP A 999 13.91 -27.94 1.06
N MET A 1000 12.76 -27.26 1.07
CA MET A 1000 11.86 -27.10 -0.09
C MET A 1000 12.50 -26.32 -1.25
N TRP A 1001 13.60 -25.60 -0.99
CA TRP A 1001 14.40 -24.90 -2.01
C TRP A 1001 15.70 -25.64 -2.36
N GLY A 1002 16.01 -26.77 -1.71
CA GLY A 1002 17.30 -27.45 -1.85
C GLY A 1002 18.48 -26.66 -1.27
N VAL A 1003 18.23 -25.75 -0.33
CA VAL A 1003 19.22 -24.87 0.28
C VAL A 1003 19.65 -25.43 1.63
N THR A 1004 20.96 -25.60 1.83
CA THR A 1004 21.53 -25.84 3.18
C THR A 1004 21.67 -24.48 3.90
N PRO A 1005 21.10 -24.32 5.11
CA PRO A 1005 21.34 -23.13 5.94
C PRO A 1005 22.81 -22.98 6.37
N SER A 1006 23.16 -21.87 7.02
CA SER A 1006 24.50 -21.68 7.57
C SER A 1006 24.65 -22.26 8.98
N ASP A 1007 25.88 -22.26 9.49
CA ASP A 1007 26.25 -22.63 10.85
C ASP A 1007 25.92 -21.54 11.89
N ARG A 1008 25.24 -20.45 11.48
CA ARG A 1008 24.87 -19.33 12.33
C ARG A 1008 23.89 -19.69 13.45
N TRP A 1009 23.03 -20.67 13.22
CA TRP A 1009 21.99 -21.12 14.17
C TRP A 1009 21.87 -22.66 14.17
N ASP A 1010 21.51 -23.25 15.31
CA ASP A 1010 21.41 -24.72 15.45
C ASP A 1010 20.07 -25.26 14.94
N TRP A 1011 19.99 -25.35 13.61
CA TRP A 1011 18.92 -26.02 12.89
C TRP A 1011 18.72 -27.49 13.28
N SER A 1012 19.69 -28.16 13.90
CA SER A 1012 19.57 -29.58 14.29
C SER A 1012 18.80 -29.72 15.61
N THR A 1013 19.13 -28.91 16.63
CA THR A 1013 18.36 -28.83 17.87
C THR A 1013 16.94 -28.31 17.61
N LEU A 1014 16.78 -27.29 16.74
CA LEU A 1014 15.45 -26.77 16.39
C LEU A 1014 14.56 -27.84 15.73
N ARG A 1015 15.09 -28.64 14.80
CA ARG A 1015 14.32 -29.75 14.21
C ARG A 1015 13.94 -30.82 15.23
N ALA A 1016 14.83 -31.14 16.17
CA ALA A 1016 14.53 -32.08 17.25
C ALA A 1016 13.44 -31.57 18.21
N GLN A 1017 13.42 -30.26 18.50
CA GLN A 1017 12.36 -29.61 19.28
C GLN A 1017 11.03 -29.63 18.54
N ILE A 1018 11.01 -29.25 17.25
CA ILE A 1018 9.80 -29.28 16.41
C ILE A 1018 9.23 -30.71 16.32
N ALA A 1019 10.07 -31.73 16.16
CA ALA A 1019 9.64 -33.13 16.15
C ALA A 1019 9.10 -33.63 17.51
N ALA A 1020 9.41 -32.94 18.62
CA ALA A 1020 8.95 -33.31 19.96
C ALA A 1020 7.72 -32.51 20.45
N HIS A 1021 7.48 -31.31 19.92
CA HIS A 1021 6.48 -30.36 20.44
C HIS A 1021 5.58 -29.74 19.36
N GLY A 1022 5.93 -29.86 18.08
CA GLY A 1022 5.26 -29.20 16.98
C GLY A 1022 5.54 -27.70 16.89
N VAL A 1023 4.71 -26.97 16.12
CA VAL A 1023 4.73 -25.50 16.06
C VAL A 1023 3.30 -24.93 16.14
N ARG A 1024 3.16 -23.71 16.68
CA ARG A 1024 1.88 -23.06 16.94
C ARG A 1024 1.27 -22.37 15.72
N ASN A 1025 2.05 -22.12 14.68
CA ASN A 1025 1.68 -21.33 13.50
C ASN A 1025 2.09 -22.09 12.23
N SER A 1026 1.18 -22.22 11.26
CA SER A 1026 1.49 -22.91 9.99
C SER A 1026 2.45 -22.16 9.08
N LEU A 1027 2.47 -20.83 9.15
CA LEU A 1027 3.30 -19.93 8.35
C LEU A 1027 3.71 -18.73 9.20
N LEU A 1028 4.91 -18.19 8.93
CA LEU A 1028 5.60 -17.25 9.83
C LEU A 1028 6.11 -15.98 9.16
N VAL A 1029 6.64 -16.05 7.93
CA VAL A 1029 7.45 -14.98 7.33
C VAL A 1029 6.88 -14.56 5.98
N ALA A 1030 6.48 -13.29 5.87
CA ALA A 1030 5.87 -12.69 4.69
C ALA A 1030 6.25 -11.19 4.55
N PRO A 1031 7.34 -10.85 3.82
CA PRO A 1031 7.77 -9.46 3.66
C PRO A 1031 6.83 -8.62 2.77
N MET A 1032 5.95 -7.85 3.43
CA MET A 1032 4.90 -6.99 2.86
C MET A 1032 5.40 -5.59 2.42
N PRO A 1033 4.62 -4.80 1.66
CA PRO A 1033 4.95 -3.41 1.36
C PRO A 1033 4.71 -2.52 2.59
N THR A 1034 5.75 -1.87 3.11
CA THR A 1034 5.69 -1.11 4.37
C THR A 1034 5.36 0.37 4.19
N ALA A 1035 4.67 0.77 3.12
CA ALA A 1035 4.51 2.15 2.66
C ALA A 1035 4.06 3.17 3.73
N SER A 1036 3.21 2.77 4.68
CA SER A 1036 2.84 3.65 5.81
C SER A 1036 3.76 3.50 7.02
N THR A 1037 4.16 2.27 7.36
CA THR A 1037 4.87 1.96 8.61
C THR A 1037 6.35 2.35 8.57
N SER A 1038 7.01 2.14 7.43
CA SER A 1038 8.39 2.60 7.20
C SER A 1038 8.51 4.13 7.26
N GLN A 1039 7.57 4.85 6.63
CA GLN A 1039 7.50 6.30 6.71
C GLN A 1039 7.27 6.82 8.13
N ILE A 1040 6.54 6.09 8.98
CA ILE A 1040 6.38 6.41 10.41
C ILE A 1040 7.71 6.25 11.17
N LEU A 1041 8.42 5.12 11.02
CA LEU A 1041 9.68 4.90 11.74
C LEU A 1041 10.81 5.81 11.21
N GLY A 1042 10.82 6.08 9.90
CA GLY A 1042 11.81 6.89 9.18
C GLY A 1042 12.69 6.14 8.18
N ASN A 1043 12.33 4.90 7.84
CA ASN A 1043 13.11 3.96 7.02
C ASN A 1043 12.64 3.95 5.54
N ASN A 1044 13.42 3.35 4.64
CA ASN A 1044 12.98 2.96 3.29
C ASN A 1044 12.01 1.76 3.32
N GLU A 1045 11.29 1.53 2.22
CA GLU A 1045 10.25 0.51 2.15
C GLU A 1045 10.82 -0.93 2.08
N CYS A 1046 10.36 -1.79 2.99
CA CYS A 1046 10.61 -3.23 3.05
C CYS A 1046 12.08 -3.64 2.75
N PHE A 1047 12.26 -4.47 1.71
CA PHE A 1047 13.54 -4.91 1.17
C PHE A 1047 13.95 -4.13 -0.10
N GLU A 1048 13.32 -2.99 -0.41
CA GLU A 1048 13.59 -2.25 -1.65
C GLU A 1048 14.86 -1.38 -1.54
N PRO A 1049 15.59 -1.16 -2.66
CA PRO A 1049 16.55 -0.05 -2.76
C PRO A 1049 15.84 1.32 -2.75
N TYR A 1050 16.61 2.41 -2.59
CA TYR A 1050 16.05 3.76 -2.76
C TYR A 1050 15.63 4.00 -4.22
N THR A 1051 14.39 4.46 -4.43
CA THR A 1051 13.86 4.74 -5.78
C THR A 1051 14.35 6.07 -6.37
N SER A 1052 14.89 6.95 -5.52
CA SER A 1052 15.58 8.19 -5.88
C SER A 1052 16.31 8.74 -4.66
N ASN A 1053 17.47 9.38 -4.83
CA ASN A 1053 18.11 10.10 -3.72
C ASN A 1053 17.57 11.53 -3.50
N ILE A 1054 16.80 12.08 -4.45
CA ILE A 1054 16.00 13.30 -4.24
C ILE A 1054 14.61 13.13 -4.85
N TYR A 1055 13.56 13.40 -4.09
CA TYR A 1055 12.17 13.31 -4.55
C TYR A 1055 11.27 14.38 -3.93
N THR A 1056 10.26 14.82 -4.68
CA THR A 1056 9.27 15.78 -4.20
C THR A 1056 8.10 15.07 -3.53
N ARG A 1057 7.87 15.34 -2.24
CA ARG A 1057 6.71 14.84 -1.49
C ARG A 1057 5.64 15.92 -1.37
N ARG A 1058 4.43 15.61 -1.84
CA ARG A 1058 3.23 16.43 -1.62
C ARG A 1058 2.64 16.16 -0.23
N VAL A 1059 2.37 17.22 0.53
CA VAL A 1059 1.60 17.21 1.78
C VAL A 1059 0.59 18.38 1.75
N LEU A 1060 -0.30 18.46 2.75
CA LEU A 1060 -1.33 19.52 2.80
C LEU A 1060 -0.73 20.94 2.87
N ALA A 1061 0.48 21.10 3.41
CA ALA A 1061 1.24 22.35 3.50
C ALA A 1061 2.13 22.65 2.26
N GLY A 1062 2.01 21.88 1.17
CA GLY A 1062 2.72 22.13 -0.09
C GLY A 1062 3.64 21.00 -0.56
N GLU A 1063 4.59 21.34 -1.43
CA GLU A 1063 5.56 20.42 -2.02
C GLU A 1063 6.93 20.54 -1.34
N PHE A 1064 7.40 19.46 -0.71
CA PHE A 1064 8.68 19.42 -0.02
C PHE A 1064 9.67 18.56 -0.80
N GLN A 1065 10.85 19.10 -1.10
CA GLN A 1065 11.97 18.28 -1.60
C GLN A 1065 12.57 17.49 -0.44
N ILE A 1066 12.56 16.16 -0.55
CA ILE A 1066 13.21 15.24 0.38
C ILE A 1066 14.47 14.71 -0.30
N VAL A 1067 15.58 14.73 0.44
CA VAL A 1067 16.86 14.12 0.07
C VAL A 1067 17.02 12.85 0.90
N ASN A 1068 17.64 11.81 0.34
CA ASN A 1068 18.08 10.63 1.09
C ASN A 1068 18.94 11.10 2.28
N PRO A 1069 18.53 10.88 3.54
CA PRO A 1069 19.16 11.50 4.70
C PRO A 1069 20.61 11.01 4.90
N TRP A 1070 20.89 9.76 4.51
CA TRP A 1070 22.23 9.17 4.58
C TRP A 1070 23.18 9.81 3.55
N MET A 1071 22.74 9.91 2.29
CA MET A 1071 23.51 10.57 1.23
C MET A 1071 23.74 12.05 1.56
N LEU A 1072 22.73 12.75 2.07
CA LEU A 1072 22.87 14.14 2.48
C LEU A 1072 23.90 14.29 3.60
N LYS A 1073 23.88 13.40 4.59
CA LYS A 1073 24.86 13.38 5.68
C LYS A 1073 26.28 13.17 5.14
N ASP A 1074 26.52 12.13 4.33
CA ASP A 1074 27.85 11.86 3.76
C ASP A 1074 28.39 13.01 2.91
N LEU A 1075 27.53 13.64 2.08
CA LEU A 1075 27.92 14.77 1.25
C LEU A 1075 28.19 16.04 2.07
N VAL A 1076 27.55 16.20 3.24
CA VAL A 1076 27.86 17.30 4.18
C VAL A 1076 29.16 17.01 4.94
N GLU A 1077 29.35 15.80 5.48
CA GLU A 1077 30.55 15.41 6.23
C GLU A 1077 31.82 15.46 5.35
N ARG A 1078 31.71 15.24 4.03
CA ARG A 1078 32.80 15.42 3.05
C ARG A 1078 32.91 16.84 2.47
N GLY A 1079 32.08 17.79 2.90
CA GLY A 1079 32.10 19.18 2.41
C GLY A 1079 31.65 19.37 0.95
N LEU A 1080 31.00 18.36 0.35
CA LEU A 1080 30.57 18.36 -1.06
C LEU A 1080 29.19 19.01 -1.26
N TRP A 1081 28.34 19.04 -0.23
CA TRP A 1081 26.96 19.50 -0.35
C TRP A 1081 26.85 21.01 -0.62
N THR A 1082 26.36 21.35 -1.81
CA THR A 1082 26.12 22.73 -2.26
C THR A 1082 24.78 22.85 -2.97
N ASP A 1083 24.21 24.05 -3.05
CA ASP A 1083 23.00 24.30 -3.85
C ASP A 1083 23.19 23.96 -5.33
N ASN A 1084 24.41 24.09 -5.87
CA ASN A 1084 24.76 23.66 -7.22
C ASN A 1084 24.67 22.13 -7.36
N LEU A 1085 25.31 21.39 -6.44
CA LEU A 1085 25.27 19.93 -6.43
C LEU A 1085 23.83 19.41 -6.30
N LYS A 1086 23.05 19.98 -5.36
CA LYS A 1086 21.62 19.68 -5.20
C LYS A 1086 20.83 19.89 -6.50
N ASN A 1087 21.03 21.01 -7.18
CA ASN A 1087 20.36 21.31 -8.45
C ASN A 1087 20.78 20.35 -9.57
N ARG A 1088 22.03 19.89 -9.60
CA ARG A 1088 22.50 18.86 -10.53
C ARG A 1088 21.86 17.50 -10.24
N ILE A 1089 21.79 17.08 -8.98
CA ILE A 1089 21.13 15.81 -8.59
C ILE A 1089 19.64 15.85 -8.96
N ILE A 1090 18.96 17.00 -8.81
CA ILE A 1090 17.58 17.20 -9.31
C ILE A 1090 17.52 17.10 -10.84
N ALA A 1091 18.49 17.68 -11.57
CA ALA A 1091 18.57 17.57 -13.02
C ALA A 1091 18.81 16.13 -13.49
N GLU A 1092 19.57 15.32 -12.75
CA GLU A 1092 19.83 13.89 -13.00
C GLU A 1092 18.80 12.96 -12.30
N ASN A 1093 17.58 13.44 -12.00
CA ASN A 1093 16.47 12.65 -11.43
C ASN A 1093 16.76 11.92 -10.08
N GLY A 1094 17.63 12.49 -9.26
CA GLY A 1094 18.08 11.88 -8.01
C GLY A 1094 19.15 10.81 -8.17
N SER A 1095 19.69 10.64 -9.38
CA SER A 1095 20.93 9.92 -9.61
C SER A 1095 22.14 10.76 -9.19
N ILE A 1096 23.22 10.08 -8.82
CA ILE A 1096 24.53 10.71 -8.58
C ILE A 1096 25.64 10.14 -9.49
N GLN A 1097 25.33 9.18 -10.37
CA GLN A 1097 26.33 8.46 -11.15
C GLN A 1097 27.09 9.38 -12.12
N ASN A 1098 26.39 10.33 -12.75
CA ASN A 1098 26.94 11.26 -13.76
C ASN A 1098 27.58 12.53 -13.16
N ILE A 1099 28.06 12.45 -11.91
CA ILE A 1099 28.57 13.61 -11.15
C ILE A 1099 30.04 13.35 -10.74
N PRO A 1100 31.04 13.80 -11.52
CA PRO A 1100 32.45 13.49 -11.26
C PRO A 1100 32.99 14.01 -9.92
N SER A 1101 32.37 15.06 -9.37
CA SER A 1101 32.71 15.61 -8.05
C SER A 1101 32.21 14.78 -6.86
N ILE A 1102 31.47 13.68 -7.09
CA ILE A 1102 31.14 12.70 -6.06
C ILE A 1102 32.07 11.47 -6.21
N PRO A 1103 32.80 11.09 -5.15
CA PRO A 1103 33.62 9.87 -5.11
C PRO A 1103 32.88 8.57 -5.48
N GLU A 1104 33.62 7.62 -6.05
CA GLU A 1104 33.09 6.32 -6.52
C GLU A 1104 32.42 5.51 -5.41
N ASP A 1105 32.95 5.53 -4.18
CA ASP A 1105 32.39 4.79 -3.05
C ASP A 1105 30.98 5.27 -2.71
N LEU A 1106 30.72 6.58 -2.74
CA LEU A 1106 29.38 7.12 -2.56
C LEU A 1106 28.46 6.85 -3.78
N ARG A 1107 28.99 6.95 -5.00
CA ARG A 1107 28.23 6.65 -6.23
C ARG A 1107 27.75 5.19 -6.26
N MET A 1108 28.59 4.26 -5.83
CA MET A 1108 28.25 2.85 -5.65
C MET A 1108 27.27 2.62 -4.48
N LEU A 1109 27.47 3.29 -3.33
CA LEU A 1109 26.62 3.12 -2.15
C LEU A 1109 25.17 3.62 -2.37
N TYR A 1110 25.00 4.71 -3.13
CA TYR A 1110 23.70 5.37 -3.35
C TYR A 1110 23.14 5.16 -4.76
N LYS A 1111 23.42 4.02 -5.41
CA LYS A 1111 22.71 3.59 -6.61
C LYS A 1111 21.18 3.59 -6.38
N THR A 1112 20.43 4.15 -7.32
CA THR A 1112 18.96 4.06 -7.29
C THR A 1112 18.47 2.68 -7.78
N CYS A 1113 17.22 2.30 -7.49
CA CYS A 1113 16.65 1.03 -7.97
C CYS A 1113 16.61 0.88 -9.50
N TYR A 1114 16.76 1.96 -10.25
CA TYR A 1114 16.88 1.99 -11.72
C TYR A 1114 18.32 1.81 -12.23
N GLU A 1115 19.31 2.01 -11.36
CA GLU A 1115 20.75 1.80 -11.63
C GLU A 1115 21.22 0.41 -11.17
N ILE A 1116 20.48 -0.23 -10.26
CA ILE A 1116 20.76 -1.58 -9.76
C ILE A 1116 20.22 -2.64 -10.74
N SER A 1117 21.04 -3.64 -11.02
CA SER A 1117 20.67 -4.79 -11.84
C SER A 1117 19.49 -5.55 -11.24
N GLN A 1118 18.37 -5.62 -11.98
CA GLN A 1118 17.19 -6.38 -11.54
C GLN A 1118 17.46 -7.89 -11.43
N LYS A 1119 18.52 -8.39 -12.10
CA LYS A 1119 19.02 -9.75 -11.91
C LYS A 1119 19.50 -9.94 -10.46
N SER A 1120 20.29 -9.00 -9.94
CA SER A 1120 20.78 -9.02 -8.55
C SER A 1120 19.63 -8.90 -7.54
N ILE A 1121 18.61 -8.08 -7.83
CA ILE A 1121 17.38 -7.98 -7.02
C ILE A 1121 16.65 -9.34 -6.95
N ILE A 1122 16.51 -10.04 -8.09
CA ILE A 1122 15.91 -11.39 -8.16
C ILE A 1122 16.78 -12.43 -7.46
N ASP A 1123 18.11 -12.37 -7.60
CA ASP A 1123 19.02 -13.28 -6.89
C ASP A 1123 18.88 -13.12 -5.37
N MET A 1124 18.93 -11.90 -4.84
CA MET A 1124 18.70 -11.63 -3.41
C MET A 1124 17.28 -12.01 -2.94
N ALA A 1125 16.28 -11.91 -3.82
CA ALA A 1125 14.90 -12.34 -3.54
C ALA A 1125 14.77 -13.87 -3.48
N ALA A 1126 15.49 -14.61 -4.33
CA ALA A 1126 15.54 -16.06 -4.29
C ALA A 1126 16.33 -16.56 -3.07
N ASP A 1127 17.47 -15.93 -2.76
CA ASP A 1127 18.31 -16.23 -1.59
C ASP A 1127 17.50 -16.14 -0.29
N ARG A 1128 16.74 -15.04 -0.09
CA ARG A 1128 15.85 -14.90 1.08
C ARG A 1128 14.60 -15.79 0.99
N GLY A 1129 14.20 -16.19 -0.22
CA GLY A 1129 13.02 -17.04 -0.47
C GLY A 1129 13.12 -18.40 0.21
N ALA A 1130 14.33 -18.94 0.36
CA ALA A 1130 14.61 -20.15 1.13
C ALA A 1130 14.28 -20.04 2.63
N PHE A 1131 14.09 -18.83 3.16
CA PHE A 1131 13.74 -18.54 4.56
C PHE A 1131 12.40 -17.77 4.67
N ILE A 1132 11.57 -17.84 3.63
CA ILE A 1132 10.24 -17.21 3.56
C ILE A 1132 9.22 -18.29 3.19
N ASP A 1133 8.47 -18.76 4.19
CA ASP A 1133 7.45 -19.81 4.03
C ASP A 1133 6.19 -19.31 3.31
N GLN A 1134 5.89 -18.03 3.37
CA GLN A 1134 4.91 -17.34 2.51
C GLN A 1134 5.57 -16.88 1.20
N SER A 1135 5.43 -15.61 0.78
CA SER A 1135 6.12 -14.97 -0.35
C SER A 1135 6.56 -13.55 0.01
N GLN A 1136 6.90 -12.72 -0.98
CA GLN A 1136 7.43 -11.36 -0.81
C GLN A 1136 6.95 -10.43 -1.94
N SER A 1137 6.63 -9.17 -1.62
CA SER A 1137 6.04 -8.19 -2.57
C SER A 1137 7.07 -7.59 -3.56
N LEU A 1138 7.62 -8.41 -4.45
CA LEU A 1138 8.78 -8.04 -5.28
C LEU A 1138 8.45 -7.06 -6.41
N ASN A 1139 8.63 -5.75 -6.18
CA ASN A 1139 8.54 -4.73 -7.24
C ASN A 1139 9.77 -4.76 -8.16
N ILE A 1140 9.53 -4.74 -9.48
CA ILE A 1140 10.58 -4.74 -10.51
C ILE A 1140 10.67 -3.35 -11.15
N HIS A 1141 11.87 -2.81 -11.23
CA HIS A 1141 12.15 -1.45 -11.68
C HIS A 1141 12.93 -1.47 -13.01
N MET A 1142 12.43 -0.78 -14.04
CA MET A 1142 13.08 -0.77 -15.36
C MET A 1142 13.06 0.61 -16.04
N THR A 1143 14.22 0.97 -16.59
CA THR A 1143 14.35 1.92 -17.70
C THR A 1143 14.24 1.19 -19.04
N ASP A 1144 13.74 1.91 -20.04
CA ASP A 1144 13.71 1.52 -21.47
C ASP A 1144 13.14 0.11 -21.67
N VAL A 1145 11.92 -0.07 -21.15
CA VAL A 1145 11.19 -1.34 -21.16
C VAL A 1145 10.97 -1.82 -22.59
N ASN A 1146 11.27 -3.09 -22.81
CA ASN A 1146 10.94 -3.82 -24.04
C ASN A 1146 10.64 -5.28 -23.69
N TYR A 1147 9.97 -5.98 -24.60
CA TYR A 1147 9.51 -7.35 -24.35
C TYR A 1147 10.65 -8.35 -24.11
N GLY A 1148 11.86 -8.12 -24.64
CA GLY A 1148 13.04 -8.94 -24.38
C GLY A 1148 13.55 -8.81 -22.94
N LYS A 1149 13.65 -7.57 -22.42
CA LYS A 1149 13.98 -7.30 -21.01
C LYS A 1149 12.95 -7.91 -20.06
N LEU A 1150 11.66 -7.71 -20.31
CA LEU A 1150 10.61 -8.26 -19.45
C LEU A 1150 10.58 -9.80 -19.49
N THR A 1151 10.71 -10.40 -20.68
CA THR A 1151 10.75 -11.87 -20.83
C THR A 1151 11.94 -12.46 -20.08
N SER A 1152 13.17 -11.95 -20.31
CA SER A 1152 14.36 -12.46 -19.62
C SER A 1152 14.29 -12.29 -18.10
N MET A 1153 13.74 -11.18 -17.60
CA MET A 1153 13.49 -10.96 -16.17
C MET A 1153 12.51 -11.99 -15.60
N ALA A 1154 11.36 -12.17 -16.24
CA ALA A 1154 10.31 -13.08 -15.77
C ALA A 1154 10.78 -14.55 -15.80
N PHE A 1155 11.44 -14.97 -16.87
CA PHE A 1155 12.03 -16.31 -16.97
C PHE A 1155 13.17 -16.52 -15.96
N TYR A 1156 13.96 -15.49 -15.63
CA TYR A 1156 14.97 -15.60 -14.58
C TYR A 1156 14.34 -15.78 -13.19
N GLY A 1157 13.31 -14.99 -12.86
CA GLY A 1157 12.56 -15.13 -11.61
C GLY A 1157 11.88 -16.50 -11.46
N TRP A 1158 11.25 -16.98 -12.53
CA TRP A 1158 10.65 -18.31 -12.59
C TRP A 1158 11.69 -19.44 -12.42
N LYS A 1159 12.79 -19.42 -13.18
CA LYS A 1159 13.85 -20.45 -13.11
C LYS A 1159 14.67 -20.38 -11.82
N LYS A 1160 14.62 -19.27 -11.09
CA LYS A 1160 15.11 -19.13 -9.70
C LYS A 1160 14.12 -19.67 -8.65
N GLY A 1161 12.95 -20.14 -9.08
CA GLY A 1161 11.93 -20.70 -8.21
C GLY A 1161 11.24 -19.66 -7.32
N LEU A 1162 11.20 -18.38 -7.70
CA LEU A 1162 10.41 -17.40 -6.97
C LEU A 1162 8.94 -17.85 -6.87
N LYS A 1163 8.27 -17.47 -5.79
CA LYS A 1163 6.81 -17.63 -5.63
C LYS A 1163 6.08 -16.47 -6.31
N THR A 1164 6.43 -15.25 -5.92
CA THR A 1164 6.05 -14.01 -6.60
C THR A 1164 7.21 -13.57 -7.49
N GLY A 1165 7.03 -13.65 -8.82
CA GLY A 1165 8.00 -13.15 -9.79
C GLY A 1165 7.97 -11.64 -9.94
N MET A 1166 6.78 -11.04 -9.82
CA MET A 1166 6.61 -9.59 -9.87
C MET A 1166 5.32 -9.16 -9.16
N TYR A 1167 5.45 -8.17 -8.27
CA TYR A 1167 4.35 -7.35 -7.77
C TYR A 1167 4.00 -6.29 -8.83
N TYR A 1168 4.42 -5.03 -8.68
CA TYR A 1168 4.33 -4.05 -9.78
C TYR A 1168 5.56 -4.06 -10.68
N LEU A 1169 5.33 -3.83 -11.97
CA LEU A 1169 6.34 -3.23 -12.84
C LEU A 1169 6.37 -1.71 -12.60
N ARG A 1170 7.55 -1.15 -12.38
CA ARG A 1170 7.80 0.29 -12.20
C ARG A 1170 8.70 0.81 -13.32
N THR A 1171 8.11 1.56 -14.25
CA THR A 1171 8.78 2.03 -15.46
C THR A 1171 9.26 3.47 -15.34
N ARG A 1172 10.37 3.82 -15.97
CA ARG A 1172 10.74 5.21 -16.34
C ARG A 1172 11.02 5.28 -17.84
N ALA A 1173 10.66 6.40 -18.48
CA ALA A 1173 10.97 6.66 -19.88
C ALA A 1173 12.42 7.11 -20.06
N ALA A 1174 13.02 6.79 -21.22
CA ALA A 1174 14.37 7.20 -21.60
C ALA A 1174 14.58 8.71 -21.63
N VAL A 1175 13.53 9.45 -22.02
CA VAL A 1175 13.58 10.88 -22.30
C VAL A 1175 12.76 11.63 -21.26
N ASP A 1176 13.44 12.54 -20.55
CA ASP A 1176 12.80 13.44 -19.59
C ASP A 1176 11.84 14.43 -20.25
N ALA A 1177 10.70 14.67 -19.62
CA ALA A 1177 9.90 15.87 -19.87
C ALA A 1177 10.70 17.12 -19.44
N ILE A 1178 10.53 18.24 -20.15
CA ILE A 1178 11.31 19.46 -19.95
C ILE A 1178 11.18 19.97 -18.50
N LYS A 1179 12.27 19.93 -17.73
CA LYS A 1179 12.31 20.30 -16.31
C LYS A 1179 12.34 21.81 -16.13
N PHE A 1180 11.16 22.42 -15.94
CA PHE A 1180 11.00 23.86 -15.75
C PHE A 1180 11.63 24.42 -14.45
N THR A 1181 11.92 23.56 -13.47
CA THR A 1181 12.36 23.95 -12.12
C THR A 1181 13.85 24.25 -11.98
N VAL A 1182 14.69 23.88 -12.95
CA VAL A 1182 16.15 24.04 -12.87
C VAL A 1182 16.65 25.06 -13.89
N ASP A 1183 17.55 25.95 -13.49
CA ASP A 1183 18.08 26.93 -14.43
C ASP A 1183 19.16 26.30 -15.33
N GLN A 1184 18.71 25.85 -16.51
CA GLN A 1184 19.56 25.25 -17.55
C GLN A 1184 20.78 26.12 -17.92
N LEU A 1185 20.68 27.46 -17.83
CA LEU A 1185 21.81 28.35 -18.11
C LEU A 1185 22.95 28.20 -17.07
N SER A 1186 22.61 27.95 -15.80
CA SER A 1186 23.61 27.62 -14.77
C SER A 1186 24.23 26.24 -14.98
N ILE A 1187 23.44 25.23 -15.40
CA ILE A 1187 23.94 23.87 -15.67
C ILE A 1187 24.91 23.87 -16.84
N SER A 1188 24.58 24.52 -17.97
CA SER A 1188 25.46 24.57 -19.15
C SER A 1188 26.81 25.20 -18.81
N LYS A 1189 26.81 26.36 -18.15
CA LYS A 1189 28.04 27.03 -17.70
C LYS A 1189 28.88 26.17 -16.76
N ASN A 1190 28.24 25.40 -15.87
CA ASN A 1190 28.96 24.53 -14.95
C ASN A 1190 29.53 23.29 -15.66
N LYS A 1191 28.87 22.77 -16.71
CA LYS A 1191 29.45 21.72 -17.57
C LYS A 1191 30.60 22.24 -18.45
N GLU A 1192 30.54 23.49 -18.89
CA GLU A 1192 31.65 24.17 -19.58
C GLU A 1192 32.84 24.37 -18.62
N ALA A 1193 32.62 24.93 -17.42
CA ALA A 1193 33.67 25.12 -16.42
C ALA A 1193 34.28 23.82 -15.88
N GLU A 1194 33.51 22.74 -15.71
CA GLU A 1194 34.06 21.42 -15.38
C GLU A 1194 34.89 20.82 -16.51
N LYS A 1195 34.55 21.09 -17.76
CA LYS A 1195 35.34 20.66 -18.92
C LYS A 1195 36.67 21.42 -18.96
N GLU A 1196 36.63 22.75 -18.82
CA GLU A 1196 37.82 23.60 -18.73
C GLU A 1196 38.72 23.22 -17.54
N ALA A 1197 38.15 22.89 -16.37
CA ALA A 1197 38.90 22.45 -15.20
C ALA A 1197 39.58 21.08 -15.40
N ASN A 1198 38.92 20.12 -16.06
CA ASN A 1198 39.51 18.83 -16.40
C ASN A 1198 40.59 18.96 -17.49
N GLU A 1199 40.38 19.82 -18.48
CA GLU A 1199 41.39 20.13 -19.52
C GLU A 1199 42.60 20.86 -18.90
N ALA A 1200 42.40 21.77 -17.95
CA ALA A 1200 43.47 22.42 -17.19
C ALA A 1200 44.23 21.43 -16.27
N ALA A 1201 43.54 20.50 -15.62
CA ALA A 1201 44.19 19.44 -14.82
C ALA A 1201 45.04 18.50 -15.68
N MET A 1202 44.57 18.19 -16.90
CA MET A 1202 45.32 17.40 -17.89
C MET A 1202 46.53 18.17 -18.46
N LEU A 1203 46.42 19.48 -18.69
CA LEU A 1203 47.54 20.32 -19.10
C LEU A 1203 48.60 20.44 -17.99
N CYS A 1204 48.16 20.64 -16.73
CA CYS A 1204 49.06 20.74 -15.58
C CYS A 1204 49.88 19.46 -15.33
N SER A 1205 49.35 18.28 -15.69
CA SER A 1205 50.10 17.01 -15.64
C SER A 1205 51.03 16.78 -16.84
N ILE A 1206 50.87 17.53 -17.94
CA ILE A 1206 51.76 17.51 -19.10
C ILE A 1206 52.95 18.47 -18.89
N ASP A 1207 52.70 19.68 -18.38
CA ASP A 1207 53.73 20.71 -18.22
C ASP A 1207 54.72 20.43 -17.07
N ASN A 1208 54.35 19.64 -16.05
CA ASN A 1208 55.16 19.39 -14.86
C ASN A 1208 55.67 17.93 -14.77
N ARG A 1209 56.19 17.43 -15.89
CA ARG A 1209 56.49 16.01 -16.12
C ARG A 1209 57.54 15.40 -15.19
N GLU A 1210 58.48 16.22 -14.69
CA GLU A 1210 59.58 15.78 -13.80
C GLU A 1210 59.15 15.63 -12.33
N ALA A 1211 57.98 16.15 -11.94
CA ALA A 1211 57.46 16.02 -10.57
C ALA A 1211 56.80 14.66 -10.27
N CYS A 1212 56.75 13.74 -11.25
CA CYS A 1212 55.88 12.56 -11.22
C CYS A 1212 56.61 11.21 -11.10
N GLU A 1213 57.93 11.18 -10.88
CA GLU A 1213 58.69 9.92 -10.73
C GLU A 1213 58.82 9.43 -9.27
N SER A 1214 58.38 10.20 -8.27
CA SER A 1214 58.54 9.86 -6.85
C SER A 1214 57.42 9.00 -6.22
N CYS A 1215 56.37 8.67 -6.98
CA CYS A 1215 55.17 7.99 -6.46
C CYS A 1215 54.82 6.73 -7.27
N SER A 1216 55.72 5.73 -7.27
CA SER A 1216 55.35 4.33 -7.56
C SER A 1216 55.91 3.41 -6.46
N GLY A 1217 55.01 2.91 -5.63
CA GLY A 1217 55.27 2.09 -4.43
C GLY A 1217 53.98 1.79 -3.70
#